data_AF-A0A356INM0-F1
#
_entry.id   AF-A0A356INM0-F1
#
_cell.length_a   1.000
_cell.length_b   1.000
_cell.length_c   1.000
_cell.angle_alpha   90.00
_cell.angle_beta   90.00
_cell.angle_gamma   90.00
#
_symmetry.space_group_name_H-M   'P 1'
#
loop_
_entity.id
_entity.type
_entity.pdbx_description
1 polymer ?
#
loop_
_entity_poly.entity_id
_entity_poly.type
_entity_poly.pdbx_seq_one_letter_code
_entity_poly.pdbx_strand_id
1 'polypeptide(L)'
;MRKHSTSWKAFTVATLCALGATSAFAASAEMPDNQYWWPNRLSLEPLRDSSPSADPMGGNFNYNDALKNLDVEALKKDLSELMTTSQDWWPADYGHYGPFFIRMSWHAAGTYRTIDGRGGADGGMQRFAPLNAWPDNANLDKARRLLLPIKQKYGNALSWADLLVLAGTVAMEDMGFKISGFAFGRADEWEPEAVNWGPEGQWLTDERRDKDGNLKGPFGATEMGLIYVNPEGPHGNPDPLAAARDIRQAFGRMGMNDEETAALIAGGHTFGKTHGAHKPADCVGADPEAAALEQQGLGWHNKCGKGNAGDTVTSGLEGAWTISPAEWTHNFLQNLYGFEWELTTSPAGAKQWIPKDGKGADMVPDAHDPQKRHAPIMLTTDLALKRDPAYRKITQKWLKNPAEFEQAYARAWFKLTHRDMGPVSRYQGPWLPKEQYIWQDPVPAADYQHISTKDVAQLKKAILDSGLSTAQLVRTAWASAATFRATDMRGGANGARIRLAPQKDWAVNNPKELAKVLGTLEKIQKKFNKKAGKTQVSMADLIVLGGAAAIEKAAADAGYNVKVPFVAGRTDASQNMTDVQSFALLEPKADGFRNYLAAGYPRPPAEALVERAALLDLTVPEMTALIGGMRVLGANADGSKHGVFTETPGQLNNAFFVNLVDMSTQWKKSKTQGLYEGHDRTSGKVKWTATPVDLVFGSNSELRAIAEFYASDDAKQKFVDDFVLAWTKVMTADRFDVK
;
A
#
# COMPACT_ATOMS: atom_id res chain seq x y z
N MET A 1 -13.97 -57.01 -65.42
CA MET A 1 -13.37 -55.94 -66.26
C MET A 1 -14.07 -54.63 -65.94
N ARG A 2 -13.34 -53.51 -65.70
CA ARG A 2 -13.85 -52.10 -65.56
C ARG A 2 -14.84 -51.91 -64.37
N LYS A 3 -14.89 -50.86 -63.53
CA LYS A 3 -14.21 -49.55 -63.27
C LYS A 3 -14.43 -49.28 -61.74
N HIS A 4 -13.82 -48.34 -61.00
CA HIS A 4 -12.84 -47.26 -61.28
C HIS A 4 -12.03 -46.86 -60.00
N SER A 5 -11.26 -45.78 -60.12
CA SER A 5 -10.61 -44.88 -59.14
C SER A 5 -11.51 -44.28 -58.03
N THR A 6 -11.08 -43.67 -56.91
CA THR A 6 -9.76 -43.41 -56.23
C THR A 6 -10.03 -42.74 -54.87
N SER A 7 -9.23 -42.99 -53.84
CA SER A 7 -8.86 -41.99 -52.79
C SER A 7 -7.75 -42.52 -51.90
N TRP A 8 -6.64 -41.79 -51.76
CA TRP A 8 -5.58 -42.05 -50.79
C TRP A 8 -5.43 -40.84 -49.88
N LYS A 9 -5.40 -41.07 -48.56
CA LYS A 9 -4.96 -40.08 -47.57
C LYS A 9 -3.48 -40.36 -47.25
N ALA A 10 -2.66 -39.32 -47.25
CA ALA A 10 -1.30 -39.37 -46.70
C ALA A 10 -1.11 -38.20 -45.74
N PHE A 11 -0.56 -38.49 -44.56
CA PHE A 11 -0.04 -37.48 -43.63
C PHE A 11 1.22 -36.85 -44.21
N THR A 12 1.44 -35.56 -43.96
CA THR A 12 2.76 -34.92 -44.17
C THR A 12 3.15 -34.13 -42.94
N VAL A 13 4.32 -34.46 -42.40
CA VAL A 13 5.01 -33.73 -41.33
C VAL A 13 5.55 -32.41 -41.90
N ALA A 14 5.43 -31.31 -41.16
CA ALA A 14 6.02 -30.03 -41.52
C ALA A 14 7.33 -29.79 -40.77
N THR A 15 8.40 -29.46 -41.49
CA THR A 15 9.72 -29.12 -40.95
C THR A 15 10.16 -27.75 -41.46
N LEU A 16 10.91 -27.01 -40.64
CA LEU A 16 11.36 -25.63 -40.87
C LEU A 16 12.30 -25.43 -42.07
N CYS A 17 12.21 -24.24 -42.69
CA CYS A 17 13.30 -23.31 -43.03
C CYS A 17 12.64 -21.98 -43.50
N ALA A 18 12.83 -20.79 -42.92
CA ALA A 18 14.01 -20.01 -42.53
C ALA A 18 14.60 -19.13 -43.66
N LEU A 19 14.95 -17.88 -43.30
CA LEU A 19 15.51 -16.76 -44.11
C LEU A 19 14.50 -15.96 -44.96
N GLY A 20 14.49 -14.62 -44.93
CA GLY A 20 15.19 -13.71 -44.01
C GLY A 20 15.01 -12.22 -44.35
N ALA A 21 14.92 -11.38 -43.32
CA ALA A 21 15.13 -9.93 -43.39
C ALA A 21 15.87 -9.51 -42.12
N THR A 22 17.20 -9.53 -42.17
CA THR A 22 18.07 -9.23 -41.03
C THR A 22 18.18 -7.73 -40.81
N SER A 23 17.27 -7.14 -40.03
CA SER A 23 17.59 -5.93 -39.26
C SER A 23 18.35 -6.37 -37.99
N ALA A 24 19.65 -6.12 -37.97
CA ALA A 24 20.51 -6.43 -36.84
C ALA A 24 20.30 -5.44 -35.69
N PHE A 25 19.14 -5.51 -35.03
CA PHE A 25 19.12 -5.22 -33.61
C PHE A 25 19.64 -6.47 -32.92
N ALA A 26 20.85 -6.36 -32.36
CA ALA A 26 21.25 -7.32 -31.34
C ALA A 26 20.14 -7.31 -30.28
N ALA A 27 19.59 -8.48 -29.97
CA ALA A 27 18.97 -8.65 -28.66
C ALA A 27 20.06 -8.24 -27.67
N SER A 28 19.88 -7.10 -27.00
CA SER A 28 20.75 -6.71 -25.92
C SER A 28 20.58 -7.79 -24.87
N ALA A 29 21.56 -8.70 -24.77
CA ALA A 29 21.71 -9.51 -23.60
C ALA A 29 21.62 -8.56 -22.41
N GLU A 30 20.70 -8.82 -21.47
CA GLU A 30 20.53 -8.03 -20.26
C GLU A 30 21.93 -7.72 -19.72
N MET A 31 22.30 -6.45 -19.60
CA MET A 31 23.64 -6.10 -19.13
C MET A 31 23.80 -6.70 -17.73
N PRO A 32 24.69 -7.70 -17.53
CA PRO A 32 24.67 -8.51 -16.31
C PRO A 32 24.93 -7.65 -15.07
N ASP A 33 23.88 -7.41 -14.29
CA ASP A 33 23.90 -6.58 -13.10
C ASP A 33 24.25 -7.41 -11.85
N ASN A 34 24.26 -6.76 -10.68
CA ASN A 34 24.56 -7.45 -9.43
C ASN A 34 23.49 -8.50 -9.04
N GLN A 35 22.24 -8.35 -9.47
CA GLN A 35 21.18 -9.32 -9.20
C GLN A 35 21.29 -10.54 -10.12
N TYR A 36 21.67 -10.37 -11.39
CA TYR A 36 21.99 -11.44 -12.33
C TYR A 36 23.15 -12.30 -11.81
N TRP A 37 24.26 -11.69 -11.38
CA TRP A 37 25.42 -12.44 -10.87
C TRP A 37 25.19 -13.08 -9.50
N TRP A 38 24.38 -12.45 -8.65
CA TRP A 38 24.09 -12.91 -7.30
C TRP A 38 22.59 -12.82 -7.00
N PRO A 39 21.77 -13.76 -7.50
CA PRO A 39 20.31 -13.72 -7.33
C PRO A 39 19.84 -13.87 -5.88
N ASN A 40 20.71 -14.34 -4.98
CA ASN A 40 20.48 -14.40 -3.53
C ASN A 40 21.12 -13.23 -2.76
N ARG A 41 21.54 -12.15 -3.44
CA ARG A 41 22.05 -10.92 -2.83
C ARG A 41 20.90 -10.21 -2.11
N LEU A 42 21.12 -9.81 -0.87
CA LEU A 42 20.19 -8.92 -0.17
C LEU A 42 20.05 -7.62 -0.96
N SER A 43 18.86 -7.37 -1.51
CA SER A 43 18.51 -6.06 -2.07
C SER A 43 18.34 -5.03 -0.95
N LEU A 44 18.82 -3.82 -1.19
CA LEU A 44 18.62 -2.64 -0.35
C LEU A 44 17.76 -1.58 -1.06
N GLU A 45 17.20 -1.90 -2.23
CA GLU A 45 16.41 -0.97 -3.04
C GLU A 45 15.21 -0.38 -2.28
N PRO A 46 14.43 -1.15 -1.50
CA PRO A 46 13.32 -0.61 -0.71
C PRO A 46 13.69 0.43 0.38
N LEU A 47 14.98 0.76 0.52
CA LEU A 47 15.51 1.82 1.41
C LEU A 47 16.04 3.03 0.61
N ARG A 48 15.67 3.09 -0.68
CA ARG A 48 16.03 4.12 -1.66
C ARG A 48 14.82 4.68 -2.39
N ASP A 49 13.71 3.92 -2.47
CA ASP A 49 12.37 4.44 -2.76
C ASP A 49 12.18 5.79 -2.03
N SER A 50 11.80 6.84 -2.77
CA SER A 50 11.61 8.22 -2.28
C SER A 50 12.91 8.97 -1.91
N SER A 51 14.07 8.59 -2.47
CA SER A 51 15.32 9.36 -2.31
C SER A 51 15.17 10.81 -2.83
N PRO A 52 15.63 11.84 -2.09
CA PRO A 52 15.62 13.23 -2.54
C PRO A 52 16.38 13.52 -3.85
N SER A 53 17.12 12.54 -4.38
CA SER A 53 17.76 12.61 -5.69
C SER A 53 16.83 12.28 -6.87
N ALA A 54 15.72 11.57 -6.62
CA ALA A 54 14.74 11.18 -7.63
C ALA A 54 13.63 12.26 -7.80
N ASP A 55 13.37 13.05 -6.75
CA ASP A 55 12.35 14.10 -6.76
C ASP A 55 12.80 15.37 -7.53
N PRO A 56 12.20 15.71 -8.70
CA PRO A 56 12.51 16.92 -9.45
C PRO A 56 12.06 18.21 -8.74
N MET A 57 11.24 18.13 -7.69
CA MET A 57 10.88 19.26 -6.83
C MET A 57 11.98 19.60 -5.82
N GLY A 58 12.84 18.62 -5.50
CA GLY A 58 13.93 18.71 -4.54
C GLY A 58 13.45 18.72 -3.08
N GLY A 59 14.26 18.16 -2.18
CA GLY A 59 13.91 17.90 -0.78
C GLY A 59 13.59 19.09 0.14
N ASN A 60 13.44 20.31 -0.39
CA ASN A 60 12.89 21.47 0.33
C ASN A 60 11.42 21.76 -0.04
N PHE A 61 10.84 21.05 -1.01
CA PHE A 61 9.45 21.23 -1.41
C PHE A 61 8.49 20.63 -0.37
N ASN A 62 7.38 21.32 -0.11
CA ASN A 62 6.30 20.84 0.75
C ASN A 62 4.97 20.93 -0.02
N TYR A 63 4.38 19.76 -0.30
CA TYR A 63 3.13 19.70 -1.07
C TYR A 63 1.94 20.35 -0.33
N ASN A 64 1.84 20.20 1.00
CA ASN A 64 0.77 20.82 1.79
C ASN A 64 0.85 22.36 1.75
N ASP A 65 2.05 22.93 1.64
CA ASP A 65 2.21 24.38 1.45
C ASP A 65 1.86 24.83 0.02
N ALA A 66 2.23 24.05 -0.99
CA ALA A 66 1.86 24.33 -2.39
C ALA A 66 0.35 24.29 -2.60
N LEU A 67 -0.31 23.26 -2.05
CA LEU A 67 -1.75 23.00 -2.11
C LEU A 67 -2.60 24.13 -1.52
N LYS A 68 -2.11 24.89 -0.53
CA LYS A 68 -2.81 26.06 0.03
C LYS A 68 -3.10 27.15 -1.01
N ASN A 69 -2.41 27.14 -2.15
CA ASN A 69 -2.59 28.09 -3.25
C ASN A 69 -3.49 27.54 -4.38
N LEU A 70 -4.03 26.33 -4.24
CA LEU A 70 -4.91 25.72 -5.23
C LEU A 70 -6.31 26.33 -5.18
N ASP A 71 -6.79 26.87 -6.31
CA ASP A 71 -8.21 27.20 -6.47
C ASP A 71 -9.00 25.89 -6.75
N VAL A 72 -9.46 25.29 -5.66
CA VAL A 72 -10.15 23.99 -5.63
C VAL A 72 -11.52 24.05 -6.33
N GLU A 73 -12.23 25.19 -6.29
CA GLU A 73 -13.52 25.34 -6.97
C GLU A 73 -13.34 25.56 -8.48
N ALA A 74 -12.29 26.29 -8.90
CA ALA A 74 -11.92 26.37 -10.31
C ALA A 74 -11.48 24.98 -10.84
N LEU A 75 -10.70 24.21 -10.07
CA LEU A 75 -10.32 22.85 -10.44
C LEU A 75 -11.54 21.93 -10.61
N LYS A 76 -12.53 22.01 -9.72
CA LYS A 76 -13.79 21.27 -9.86
C LYS A 76 -14.52 21.62 -11.16
N LYS A 77 -14.61 22.92 -11.46
CA LYS A 77 -15.24 23.40 -12.69
C LYS A 77 -14.52 22.88 -13.94
N ASP A 78 -13.20 22.99 -13.99
CA ASP A 78 -12.37 22.46 -15.08
C ASP A 78 -12.57 20.94 -15.28
N LEU A 79 -12.65 20.18 -14.19
CA LEU A 79 -12.93 18.74 -14.23
C LEU A 79 -14.32 18.45 -14.80
N SER A 80 -15.36 19.16 -14.34
CA SER A 80 -16.73 19.06 -14.89
C SER A 80 -16.80 19.43 -16.38
N GLU A 81 -16.09 20.48 -16.80
CA GLU A 81 -16.00 20.86 -18.22
C GLU A 81 -15.30 19.78 -19.05
N LEU A 82 -14.21 19.20 -18.53
CA LEU A 82 -13.53 18.06 -19.17
C LEU A 82 -14.44 16.84 -19.31
N MET A 83 -15.35 16.57 -18.38
CA MET A 83 -16.25 15.40 -18.46
C MET A 83 -16.99 15.32 -19.80
N THR A 84 -17.43 16.45 -20.34
CA THR A 84 -18.23 16.53 -21.57
C THR A 84 -17.44 17.03 -22.79
N THR A 85 -16.17 17.43 -22.61
CA THR A 85 -15.31 17.91 -23.70
C THR A 85 -14.58 16.75 -24.39
N SER A 86 -15.34 15.96 -25.13
CA SER A 86 -14.84 14.80 -25.90
C SER A 86 -13.69 15.16 -26.85
N GLN A 87 -12.67 14.31 -26.88
CA GLN A 87 -11.48 14.42 -27.72
C GLN A 87 -11.50 13.40 -28.86
N ASP A 88 -11.19 13.80 -30.09
CA ASP A 88 -11.25 12.93 -31.28
C ASP A 88 -10.34 11.69 -31.21
N TRP A 89 -9.20 11.80 -30.50
CA TRP A 89 -8.26 10.69 -30.33
C TRP A 89 -8.77 9.62 -29.35
N TRP A 90 -9.72 9.96 -28.49
CA TRP A 90 -10.39 9.02 -27.58
C TRP A 90 -11.82 9.48 -27.25
N PRO A 91 -12.80 9.32 -28.15
CA PRO A 91 -14.13 9.89 -27.98
C PRO A 91 -14.85 9.40 -26.73
N ALA A 92 -15.57 10.29 -26.04
CA ALA A 92 -16.29 9.95 -24.82
C ALA A 92 -17.50 9.06 -25.10
N ASP A 93 -17.62 7.93 -24.39
CA ASP A 93 -18.85 7.12 -24.36
C ASP A 93 -20.01 8.00 -23.89
N TYR A 94 -21.15 7.95 -24.57
CA TYR A 94 -22.36 8.73 -24.22
C TYR A 94 -22.13 10.26 -24.17
N GLY A 95 -21.02 10.75 -24.72
CA GLY A 95 -20.59 12.15 -24.59
C GLY A 95 -20.06 12.53 -23.20
N HIS A 96 -19.74 11.56 -22.33
CA HIS A 96 -19.34 11.81 -20.95
C HIS A 96 -18.20 10.87 -20.47
N TYR A 97 -17.04 11.43 -20.12
CA TYR A 97 -15.89 10.66 -19.60
C TYR A 97 -16.02 10.23 -18.14
N GLY A 98 -17.06 10.67 -17.42
CA GLY A 98 -17.22 10.42 -15.99
C GLY A 98 -17.05 8.95 -15.58
N PRO A 99 -17.71 7.97 -16.23
CA PRO A 99 -17.53 6.55 -15.89
C PRO A 99 -16.09 6.05 -16.10
N PHE A 100 -15.38 6.60 -17.08
CA PHE A 100 -13.99 6.26 -17.36
C PHE A 100 -13.04 6.79 -16.28
N PHE A 101 -13.30 8.00 -15.76
CA PHE A 101 -12.56 8.53 -14.61
C PHE A 101 -12.93 7.84 -13.29
N ILE A 102 -14.19 7.40 -13.09
CA ILE A 102 -14.56 6.55 -11.94
C ILE A 102 -13.75 5.26 -11.96
N ARG A 103 -13.66 4.58 -13.12
CA ARG A 103 -12.78 3.40 -13.26
C ARG A 103 -11.32 3.77 -12.97
N MET A 104 -10.81 4.87 -13.51
CA MET A 104 -9.42 5.29 -13.26
C MET A 104 -9.13 5.50 -11.77
N SER A 105 -10.01 6.19 -11.03
CA SER A 105 -9.88 6.40 -9.58
C SER A 105 -10.08 5.10 -8.78
N TRP A 106 -11.03 4.25 -9.19
CA TRP A 106 -11.24 2.90 -8.63
C TRP A 106 -9.98 2.05 -8.73
N HIS A 107 -9.34 2.02 -9.91
CA HIS A 107 -8.12 1.25 -10.14
C HIS A 107 -6.88 1.85 -9.45
N ALA A 108 -6.81 3.18 -9.32
CA ALA A 108 -5.72 3.84 -8.61
C ALA A 108 -5.76 3.48 -7.11
N ALA A 109 -6.89 3.69 -6.45
CA ALA A 109 -7.06 3.31 -5.05
C ALA A 109 -7.14 1.78 -4.83
N GLY A 110 -7.53 1.03 -5.87
CA GLY A 110 -7.92 -0.38 -5.80
C GLY A 110 -6.79 -1.38 -5.59
N THR A 111 -5.51 -1.00 -5.67
CA THR A 111 -4.39 -1.95 -5.49
C THR A 111 -3.99 -2.18 -4.02
N TYR A 112 -4.56 -1.39 -3.09
CA TYR A 112 -4.21 -1.39 -1.66
C TYR A 112 -4.40 -2.74 -0.95
N ARG A 113 -3.41 -3.15 -0.16
CA ARG A 113 -3.47 -4.34 0.70
C ARG A 113 -3.34 -3.99 2.17
N THR A 114 -4.28 -4.45 2.99
CA THR A 114 -4.25 -4.18 4.45
C THR A 114 -3.06 -4.81 5.17
N ILE A 115 -2.50 -5.92 4.65
CA ILE A 115 -1.48 -6.73 5.32
C ILE A 115 -0.16 -5.96 5.45
N ASP A 116 0.34 -5.39 4.36
CA ASP A 116 1.56 -4.57 4.34
C ASP A 116 1.30 -3.08 4.15
N GLY A 117 0.07 -2.68 3.82
CA GLY A 117 -0.33 -1.28 3.63
C GLY A 117 0.10 -0.70 2.28
N ARG A 118 0.57 -1.53 1.34
CA ARG A 118 1.06 -1.12 0.02
C ARG A 118 0.00 -1.09 -1.05
N GLY A 119 0.29 -0.37 -2.13
CA GLY A 119 -0.69 -0.02 -3.16
C GLY A 119 -1.72 0.96 -2.64
N GLY A 120 -2.68 1.30 -3.48
CA GLY A 120 -3.56 2.44 -3.25
C GLY A 120 -3.14 3.64 -4.11
N ALA A 121 -3.71 4.80 -3.78
CA ALA A 121 -3.62 6.00 -4.60
C ALA A 121 -2.55 7.00 -4.12
N ASP A 122 -1.99 6.86 -2.91
CA ASP A 122 -0.88 7.72 -2.47
C ASP A 122 0.34 7.53 -3.41
N GLY A 123 1.14 8.58 -3.60
CA GLY A 123 2.20 8.62 -4.62
C GLY A 123 1.74 8.61 -6.09
N GLY A 124 0.48 8.26 -6.39
CA GLY A 124 -0.06 8.23 -7.76
C GLY A 124 0.52 7.11 -8.63
N MET A 125 0.81 5.95 -8.03
CA MET A 125 1.57 4.82 -8.63
C MET A 125 1.00 4.24 -9.93
N GLN A 126 -0.29 4.45 -10.25
CA GLN A 126 -0.89 4.03 -11.53
C GLN A 126 -0.21 4.66 -12.77
N ARG A 127 0.65 5.68 -12.58
CA ARG A 127 1.47 6.29 -13.64
C ARG A 127 2.67 5.43 -14.06
N PHE A 128 3.17 4.57 -13.18
CA PHE A 128 4.44 3.85 -13.34
C PHE A 128 4.25 2.34 -13.52
N ALA A 129 5.30 1.67 -14.00
CA ALA A 129 5.35 0.22 -14.07
C ALA A 129 5.27 -0.43 -12.67
N PRO A 130 4.71 -1.65 -12.53
CA PRO A 130 3.97 -2.39 -13.55
C PRO A 130 2.51 -1.91 -13.68
N LEU A 131 2.02 -1.07 -12.77
CA LEU A 131 0.59 -0.73 -12.68
C LEU A 131 0.06 -0.01 -13.93
N ASN A 132 0.87 0.83 -14.57
CA ASN A 132 0.49 1.52 -15.80
C ASN A 132 0.24 0.58 -17.00
N ALA A 133 0.72 -0.67 -16.93
CA ALA A 133 0.71 -1.69 -17.98
C ALA A 133 -0.03 -2.98 -17.61
N TRP A 134 -0.54 -3.11 -16.39
CA TRP A 134 -1.43 -4.22 -15.99
C TRP A 134 -2.63 -4.35 -16.96
N PRO A 135 -3.03 -5.57 -17.38
CA PRO A 135 -4.16 -5.76 -18.27
C PRO A 135 -5.47 -5.14 -17.76
N ASP A 136 -5.73 -5.21 -16.46
CA ASP A 136 -6.93 -4.59 -15.85
C ASP A 136 -6.87 -3.05 -15.87
N ASN A 137 -5.69 -2.47 -16.09
CA ASN A 137 -5.49 -1.02 -16.31
C ASN A 137 -5.47 -0.62 -17.79
N ALA A 138 -5.85 -1.54 -18.71
CA ALA A 138 -5.97 -1.25 -20.14
C ALA A 138 -6.77 0.03 -20.40
N ASN A 139 -6.25 0.85 -21.30
CA ASN A 139 -6.73 2.18 -21.68
C ASN A 139 -6.75 3.26 -20.57
N LEU A 140 -6.37 2.98 -19.32
CA LEU A 140 -6.29 4.03 -18.29
C LEU A 140 -5.12 5.01 -18.54
N ASP A 141 -4.15 4.65 -19.37
CA ASP A 141 -3.19 5.58 -19.96
C ASP A 141 -3.90 6.72 -20.73
N LYS A 142 -5.02 6.44 -21.42
CA LYS A 142 -5.85 7.44 -22.10
C LYS A 142 -6.58 8.33 -21.09
N ALA A 143 -7.14 7.75 -20.02
CA ALA A 143 -7.78 8.50 -18.94
C ALA A 143 -6.79 9.48 -18.28
N ARG A 144 -5.59 9.02 -17.93
CA ARG A 144 -4.53 9.87 -17.39
C ARG A 144 -4.10 10.97 -18.36
N ARG A 145 -4.05 10.67 -19.67
CA ARG A 145 -3.71 11.65 -20.72
C ARG A 145 -4.77 12.75 -20.89
N LEU A 146 -6.06 12.44 -20.71
CA LEU A 146 -7.15 13.44 -20.72
C LEU A 146 -6.99 14.47 -19.58
N LEU A 147 -6.43 14.08 -18.43
CA LEU A 147 -6.21 14.95 -17.27
C LEU A 147 -4.92 15.78 -17.35
N LEU A 148 -4.04 15.53 -18.32
CA LEU A 148 -2.76 16.24 -18.46
C LEU A 148 -2.91 17.77 -18.58
N PRO A 149 -3.85 18.34 -19.36
CA PRO A 149 -4.04 19.79 -19.42
C PRO A 149 -4.41 20.42 -18.07
N ILE A 150 -5.18 19.71 -17.25
CA ILE A 150 -5.53 20.14 -15.88
C ILE A 150 -4.29 20.11 -14.99
N LYS A 151 -3.51 19.02 -14.99
CA LYS A 151 -2.24 18.96 -14.25
C LYS A 151 -1.27 20.08 -14.68
N GLN A 152 -1.20 20.37 -15.99
CA GLN A 152 -0.36 21.45 -16.53
C GLN A 152 -0.83 22.84 -16.05
N LYS A 153 -2.13 23.08 -15.99
CA LYS A 153 -2.71 24.36 -15.52
C LYS A 153 -2.45 24.61 -14.03
N TYR A 154 -2.59 23.59 -13.18
CA TYR A 154 -2.49 23.72 -11.72
C TYR A 154 -1.08 23.41 -11.16
N GLY A 155 -0.19 22.84 -11.97
CA GLY A 155 1.23 22.68 -11.66
C GLY A 155 1.46 21.90 -10.36
N ASN A 156 2.27 22.46 -9.47
CA ASN A 156 2.73 21.78 -8.25
C ASN A 156 1.78 21.96 -7.05
N ALA A 157 0.73 22.78 -7.19
CA ALA A 157 -0.33 22.90 -6.19
C ALA A 157 -1.33 21.73 -6.24
N LEU A 158 -1.26 20.89 -7.28
CA LEU A 158 -2.09 19.71 -7.50
C LEU A 158 -1.20 18.53 -7.88
N SER A 159 -1.11 17.51 -7.03
CA SER A 159 -0.44 16.25 -7.36
C SER A 159 -1.26 15.44 -8.38
N TRP A 160 -0.60 14.56 -9.14
CA TRP A 160 -1.28 13.50 -9.87
C TRP A 160 -2.02 12.57 -8.92
N ALA A 161 -1.43 12.24 -7.77
CA ALA A 161 -2.05 11.38 -6.76
C ALA A 161 -3.45 11.88 -6.34
N ASP A 162 -3.58 13.17 -6.01
CA ASP A 162 -4.89 13.77 -5.70
C ASP A 162 -5.79 13.89 -6.96
N LEU A 163 -5.25 14.33 -8.11
CA LEU A 163 -6.01 14.49 -9.36
C LEU A 163 -6.61 13.17 -9.87
N LEU A 164 -5.87 12.06 -9.78
CA LEU A 164 -6.31 10.72 -10.19
C LEU A 164 -7.53 10.25 -9.40
N VAL A 165 -7.67 10.65 -8.14
CA VAL A 165 -8.77 10.25 -7.26
C VAL A 165 -9.91 11.27 -7.30
N LEU A 166 -9.57 12.55 -7.43
CA LEU A 166 -10.54 13.63 -7.53
C LEU A 166 -11.37 13.52 -8.81
N ALA A 167 -10.78 13.16 -9.94
CA ALA A 167 -11.48 13.08 -11.23
C ALA A 167 -12.71 12.14 -11.17
N GLY A 168 -12.58 10.93 -10.63
CA GLY A 168 -13.71 10.01 -10.45
C GLY A 168 -14.70 10.47 -9.37
N THR A 169 -14.24 11.21 -8.36
CA THR A 169 -15.12 11.76 -7.32
C THR A 169 -16.00 12.90 -7.86
N VAL A 170 -15.41 13.81 -8.64
CA VAL A 170 -16.15 14.89 -9.34
C VAL A 170 -17.06 14.30 -10.42
N ALA A 171 -16.60 13.30 -11.18
CA ALA A 171 -17.39 12.61 -12.20
C ALA A 171 -18.72 12.06 -11.65
N MET A 172 -18.70 11.45 -10.46
CA MET A 172 -19.93 10.98 -9.82
C MET A 172 -20.87 12.12 -9.44
N GLU A 173 -20.35 13.22 -8.91
CA GLU A 173 -21.16 14.38 -8.52
C GLU A 173 -21.78 15.07 -9.75
N ASP A 174 -21.01 15.20 -10.83
CA ASP A 174 -21.44 15.73 -12.13
C ASP A 174 -22.56 14.89 -12.76
N MET A 175 -22.46 13.55 -12.64
CA MET A 175 -23.52 12.60 -13.03
C MET A 175 -24.65 12.47 -11.99
N GLY A 176 -24.70 13.32 -10.95
CA GLY A 176 -25.83 13.42 -10.02
C GLY A 176 -25.77 12.55 -8.76
N PHE A 177 -24.66 11.89 -8.46
CA PHE A 177 -24.48 11.16 -7.20
C PHE A 177 -24.01 12.06 -6.06
N LYS A 178 -24.59 11.89 -4.87
CA LYS A 178 -24.21 12.68 -3.68
C LYS A 178 -23.02 12.07 -2.94
N ILE A 179 -21.83 12.59 -3.21
CA ILE A 179 -20.58 12.21 -2.52
C ILE A 179 -20.59 12.54 -1.01
N SER A 180 -19.80 11.81 -0.22
CA SER A 180 -19.56 12.12 1.20
C SER A 180 -18.63 13.33 1.42
N GLY A 181 -17.72 13.57 0.48
CA GLY A 181 -16.65 14.56 0.58
C GLY A 181 -15.36 14.06 -0.09
N PHE A 182 -14.29 14.85 0.01
CA PHE A 182 -12.97 14.54 -0.55
C PHE A 182 -11.87 15.23 0.27
N ALA A 183 -10.71 14.59 0.40
CA ALA A 183 -9.50 15.18 0.99
C ALA A 183 -8.31 15.11 0.03
N PHE A 184 -7.61 16.24 -0.05
CA PHE A 184 -6.30 16.38 -0.69
C PHE A 184 -5.19 16.08 0.33
N GLY A 185 -3.95 15.92 -0.15
CA GLY A 185 -2.75 15.75 0.68
C GLY A 185 -1.86 14.57 0.28
N ARG A 186 -2.13 13.89 -0.85
CA ARG A 186 -1.26 12.87 -1.41
C ARG A 186 -0.14 13.54 -2.20
N ALA A 187 1.11 13.29 -1.85
CA ALA A 187 2.24 13.77 -2.65
C ALA A 187 2.38 12.92 -3.92
N ASP A 188 3.04 13.46 -4.96
CA ASP A 188 3.46 12.65 -6.10
C ASP A 188 4.78 11.96 -5.78
N GLU A 189 4.85 10.66 -6.10
CA GLU A 189 6.11 9.94 -6.21
C GLU A 189 6.65 10.00 -7.65
N TRP A 190 7.93 9.68 -7.81
CA TRP A 190 8.68 9.89 -9.06
C TRP A 190 9.26 8.62 -9.69
N GLU A 191 9.19 7.51 -8.96
CA GLU A 191 9.63 6.18 -9.36
C GLU A 191 8.62 5.12 -8.86
N PRO A 192 8.61 3.90 -9.42
CA PRO A 192 7.69 2.85 -8.98
C PRO A 192 8.10 2.26 -7.62
N GLU A 193 7.14 2.14 -6.69
CA GLU A 193 7.34 1.46 -5.40
C GLU A 193 7.75 -0.02 -5.59
N ALA A 194 8.73 -0.49 -4.81
CA ALA A 194 9.19 -1.87 -4.80
C ALA A 194 8.19 -2.87 -4.15
N VAL A 195 7.05 -3.12 -4.80
CA VAL A 195 5.97 -3.99 -4.29
C VAL A 195 6.04 -5.43 -4.81
N ASN A 196 5.97 -6.41 -3.89
CA ASN A 196 5.73 -7.81 -4.27
C ASN A 196 4.24 -8.04 -4.61
N TRP A 197 3.92 -7.97 -5.90
CA TRP A 197 2.57 -8.17 -6.45
C TRP A 197 2.13 -9.64 -6.59
N GLY A 198 3.06 -10.58 -6.61
CA GLY A 198 2.80 -12.00 -6.85
C GLY A 198 4.04 -12.76 -7.36
N PRO A 199 4.07 -14.10 -7.24
CA PRO A 199 5.15 -14.93 -7.76
C PRO A 199 5.05 -15.21 -9.28
N GLU A 200 3.93 -14.88 -9.93
CA GLU A 200 3.62 -15.31 -11.28
C GLU A 200 4.52 -14.66 -12.34
N GLY A 201 5.04 -15.49 -13.26
CA GLY A 201 5.81 -15.02 -14.43
C GLY A 201 4.97 -14.62 -15.64
N GLN A 202 3.63 -14.58 -15.52
CA GLN A 202 2.70 -14.27 -16.61
C GLN A 202 1.49 -13.48 -16.10
N TRP A 203 0.95 -12.58 -16.93
CA TRP A 203 -0.30 -11.87 -16.63
C TRP A 203 -1.52 -12.81 -16.65
N LEU A 204 -2.54 -12.49 -15.84
CA LEU A 204 -3.81 -13.20 -15.73
C LEU A 204 -3.67 -14.68 -15.35
N THR A 205 -2.63 -15.01 -14.57
CA THR A 205 -2.44 -16.33 -13.97
C THR A 205 -2.45 -16.24 -12.44
N ASP A 206 -2.52 -17.41 -11.78
CA ASP A 206 -2.63 -17.55 -10.32
C ASP A 206 -1.71 -18.68 -9.85
N GLU A 207 -0.65 -18.31 -9.13
CA GLU A 207 0.22 -19.21 -8.37
C GLU A 207 0.19 -18.84 -6.87
N ARG A 208 -0.89 -18.17 -6.44
CA ARG A 208 -0.99 -17.46 -5.17
C ARG A 208 -1.98 -18.09 -4.18
N ARG A 209 -2.63 -19.21 -4.51
CA ARG A 209 -3.59 -19.91 -3.61
C ARG A 209 -3.01 -21.07 -2.80
N ASP A 210 -3.64 -21.37 -1.67
CA ASP A 210 -3.49 -22.61 -0.91
C ASP A 210 -4.36 -23.75 -1.47
N LYS A 211 -4.18 -24.95 -0.89
CA LYS A 211 -4.89 -26.18 -1.26
C LYS A 211 -6.42 -26.09 -1.06
N ASP A 212 -6.89 -25.14 -0.26
CA ASP A 212 -8.31 -24.94 0.05
C ASP A 212 -8.89 -23.82 -0.86
N GLY A 213 -8.06 -23.18 -1.70
CA GLY A 213 -8.42 -22.14 -2.66
C GLY A 213 -8.27 -20.71 -2.13
N ASN A 214 -7.63 -20.50 -0.97
CA ASN A 214 -7.45 -19.17 -0.39
C ASN A 214 -6.14 -18.52 -0.82
N LEU A 215 -6.14 -17.22 -1.07
CA LEU A 215 -4.93 -16.43 -1.27
C LEU A 215 -3.95 -16.59 -0.09
N LYS A 216 -2.70 -16.91 -0.42
CA LYS A 216 -1.53 -16.94 0.46
C LYS A 216 -0.89 -15.56 0.58
N GLY A 217 -0.02 -15.39 1.56
CA GLY A 217 0.84 -14.21 1.66
C GLY A 217 0.06 -12.88 1.73
N PRO A 218 0.67 -11.77 1.30
CA PRO A 218 0.09 -10.43 1.42
C PRO A 218 -0.83 -10.03 0.24
N PHE A 219 -0.99 -10.88 -0.79
CA PHE A 219 -1.67 -10.52 -2.03
C PHE A 219 -3.15 -10.12 -1.84
N GLY A 220 -3.60 -9.12 -2.59
CA GLY A 220 -4.98 -8.60 -2.55
C GLY A 220 -5.86 -9.03 -3.73
N ALA A 221 -5.26 -9.39 -4.88
CA ALA A 221 -5.97 -9.78 -6.10
C ALA A 221 -5.83 -11.30 -6.38
N THR A 222 -6.79 -11.88 -7.09
CA THR A 222 -6.82 -13.33 -7.38
C THR A 222 -5.90 -13.80 -8.49
N GLU A 223 -5.56 -12.92 -9.43
CA GLU A 223 -4.70 -13.21 -10.58
C GLU A 223 -3.69 -12.06 -10.74
N MET A 224 -2.55 -12.31 -11.37
CA MET A 224 -1.53 -11.28 -11.62
C MET A 224 -2.01 -10.28 -12.66
N GLY A 225 -1.87 -8.97 -12.38
CA GLY A 225 -2.31 -7.92 -13.30
C GLY A 225 -3.80 -7.54 -13.22
N LEU A 226 -4.55 -8.13 -12.27
CA LEU A 226 -5.91 -7.70 -11.90
C LEU A 226 -5.91 -6.85 -10.63
N ILE A 227 -6.88 -5.94 -10.50
CA ILE A 227 -7.08 -5.16 -9.27
C ILE A 227 -7.68 -6.03 -8.16
N TYR A 228 -8.71 -6.82 -8.46
CA TYR A 228 -9.40 -7.67 -7.47
C TYR A 228 -9.59 -9.11 -7.94
N VAL A 229 -10.47 -9.31 -8.92
CA VAL A 229 -10.97 -10.63 -9.34
C VAL A 229 -11.21 -10.68 -10.84
N ASN A 230 -11.19 -11.88 -11.42
CA ASN A 230 -11.51 -12.09 -12.82
C ASN A 230 -13.01 -11.83 -13.09
N PRO A 231 -13.38 -10.90 -14.00
CA PRO A 231 -14.77 -10.51 -14.24
C PRO A 231 -15.61 -11.60 -14.94
N GLU A 232 -14.98 -12.51 -15.69
CA GLU A 232 -15.64 -13.68 -16.28
C GLU A 232 -15.95 -14.76 -15.22
N GLY A 233 -15.31 -14.68 -14.05
CA GLY A 233 -15.33 -15.66 -12.96
C GLY A 233 -13.98 -16.36 -12.79
N PRO A 234 -13.76 -17.12 -11.70
CA PRO A 234 -12.42 -17.63 -11.36
C PRO A 234 -11.83 -18.50 -12.49
N HIS A 235 -10.62 -18.14 -12.95
CA HIS A 235 -9.96 -18.79 -14.09
C HIS A 235 -10.79 -18.77 -15.40
N GLY A 236 -11.63 -17.75 -15.59
CA GLY A 236 -12.54 -17.62 -16.73
C GLY A 236 -13.78 -18.53 -16.68
N ASN A 237 -14.03 -19.22 -15.57
CA ASN A 237 -15.22 -20.05 -15.40
C ASN A 237 -16.42 -19.22 -14.91
N PRO A 238 -17.54 -19.11 -15.67
CA PRO A 238 -18.68 -18.27 -15.33
C PRO A 238 -19.58 -18.87 -14.22
N ASP A 239 -19.02 -19.06 -13.03
CA ASP A 239 -19.71 -19.44 -11.80
C ASP A 239 -19.82 -18.23 -10.85
N PRO A 240 -21.02 -17.63 -10.70
CA PRO A 240 -21.25 -16.50 -9.79
C PRO A 240 -21.01 -16.80 -8.31
N LEU A 241 -21.14 -18.05 -7.85
CA LEU A 241 -20.90 -18.42 -6.45
C LEU A 241 -19.41 -18.57 -6.17
N ALA A 242 -18.66 -19.13 -7.12
CA ALA A 242 -17.20 -19.15 -7.05
C ALA A 242 -16.65 -17.71 -7.10
N ALA A 243 -17.17 -16.86 -8.00
CA ALA A 243 -16.84 -15.43 -8.04
C ALA A 243 -17.15 -14.71 -6.73
N ALA A 244 -18.28 -15.00 -6.06
CA ALA A 244 -18.61 -14.41 -4.76
C ALA A 244 -17.59 -14.73 -3.66
N ARG A 245 -17.02 -15.95 -3.66
CA ARG A 245 -15.95 -16.35 -2.73
C ARG A 245 -14.69 -15.51 -2.96
N ASP A 246 -14.31 -15.36 -4.21
CA ASP A 246 -13.12 -14.62 -4.62
C ASP A 246 -13.26 -13.11 -4.36
N ILE A 247 -14.41 -12.52 -4.69
CA ILE A 247 -14.76 -11.13 -4.38
C ILE A 247 -14.56 -10.87 -2.89
N ARG A 248 -15.19 -11.69 -2.03
CA ARG A 248 -15.12 -11.56 -0.57
C ARG A 248 -13.68 -11.67 -0.04
N GLN A 249 -12.88 -12.53 -0.63
CA GLN A 249 -11.49 -12.73 -0.21
C GLN A 249 -10.58 -11.57 -0.65
N ALA A 250 -10.70 -11.10 -1.89
CA ALA A 250 -9.95 -9.97 -2.41
C ALA A 250 -10.31 -8.69 -1.66
N PHE A 251 -11.60 -8.30 -1.65
CA PHE A 251 -12.08 -7.10 -0.97
C PHE A 251 -11.79 -7.11 0.54
N GLY A 252 -11.93 -8.27 1.21
CA GLY A 252 -11.58 -8.41 2.62
C GLY A 252 -10.10 -8.16 2.90
N ARG A 253 -9.20 -8.63 2.03
CA ARG A 253 -7.74 -8.36 2.09
C ARG A 253 -7.40 -6.89 1.78
N MET A 254 -8.30 -6.17 1.14
CA MET A 254 -8.24 -4.73 0.93
C MET A 254 -9.05 -3.93 1.97
N GLY A 255 -9.53 -4.58 3.03
CA GLY A 255 -10.17 -3.92 4.18
C GLY A 255 -11.63 -3.55 3.98
N MET A 256 -12.30 -4.10 2.96
CA MET A 256 -13.73 -3.89 2.71
C MET A 256 -14.55 -5.08 3.22
N ASN A 257 -15.63 -4.81 3.94
CA ASN A 257 -16.59 -5.83 4.38
C ASN A 257 -17.65 -6.13 3.31
N ASP A 258 -18.56 -7.08 3.56
CA ASP A 258 -19.60 -7.48 2.58
C ASP A 258 -20.53 -6.33 2.14
N GLU A 259 -20.85 -5.39 3.02
CA GLU A 259 -21.68 -4.21 2.69
C GLU A 259 -20.90 -3.22 1.82
N GLU A 260 -19.67 -2.88 2.23
CA GLU A 260 -18.81 -1.97 1.47
C GLU A 260 -18.48 -2.54 0.08
N THR A 261 -18.23 -3.85 0.00
CA THR A 261 -17.96 -4.58 -1.25
C THR A 261 -19.16 -4.52 -2.21
N ALA A 262 -20.36 -4.88 -1.73
CA ALA A 262 -21.56 -4.83 -2.56
C ALA A 262 -21.90 -3.39 -2.98
N ALA A 263 -21.63 -2.40 -2.12
CA ALA A 263 -21.90 -0.99 -2.41
C ALA A 263 -20.96 -0.47 -3.50
N LEU A 264 -19.66 -0.78 -3.41
CA LEU A 264 -18.66 -0.37 -4.39
C LEU A 264 -18.92 -0.99 -5.77
N ILE A 265 -19.22 -2.29 -5.85
CA ILE A 265 -19.51 -2.96 -7.12
C ILE A 265 -20.81 -2.41 -7.73
N ALA A 266 -21.91 -2.42 -6.98
CA ALA A 266 -23.20 -1.98 -7.51
C ALA A 266 -23.24 -0.48 -7.81
N GLY A 267 -22.52 0.35 -7.05
CA GLY A 267 -22.43 1.80 -7.26
C GLY A 267 -21.53 2.17 -8.43
N GLY A 268 -20.38 1.50 -8.56
CA GLY A 268 -19.48 1.69 -9.71
C GLY A 268 -20.15 1.26 -11.02
N HIS A 269 -20.75 0.07 -11.05
CA HIS A 269 -21.45 -0.46 -12.23
C HIS A 269 -22.85 0.14 -12.47
N THR A 270 -23.27 1.16 -11.70
CA THR A 270 -24.36 2.05 -12.13
C THR A 270 -23.95 2.87 -13.37
N PHE A 271 -22.65 3.15 -13.50
CA PHE A 271 -22.08 4.02 -14.53
C PHE A 271 -21.37 3.24 -15.64
N GLY A 272 -21.40 3.79 -16.86
CA GLY A 272 -20.56 3.38 -17.99
C GLY A 272 -20.86 1.99 -18.56
N LYS A 273 -19.84 1.46 -19.23
CA LYS A 273 -19.86 0.20 -19.98
C LYS A 273 -18.51 -0.51 -19.95
N THR A 274 -18.50 -1.75 -20.40
CA THR A 274 -17.28 -2.50 -20.75
C THR A 274 -17.04 -2.46 -22.27
N HIS A 275 -15.77 -2.62 -22.69
CA HIS A 275 -15.36 -2.57 -24.10
C HIS A 275 -14.67 -3.86 -24.57
N GLY A 276 -15.24 -4.43 -25.63
CA GLY A 276 -14.88 -5.71 -26.22
C GLY A 276 -15.41 -5.85 -27.64
N ALA A 277 -15.35 -4.76 -28.42
CA ALA A 277 -15.88 -4.70 -29.80
C ALA A 277 -15.19 -5.68 -30.76
N HIS A 278 -13.90 -5.97 -30.53
CA HIS A 278 -13.10 -6.88 -31.35
C HIS A 278 -12.21 -7.78 -30.48
N LYS A 279 -11.74 -8.90 -31.03
CA LYS A 279 -10.82 -9.82 -30.35
C LYS A 279 -9.48 -9.15 -30.05
N PRO A 280 -9.03 -9.10 -28.78
CA PRO A 280 -7.78 -8.43 -28.41
C PRO A 280 -6.56 -8.93 -29.19
N ALA A 281 -6.40 -10.26 -29.31
CA ALA A 281 -5.25 -10.88 -30.00
C ALA A 281 -5.13 -10.51 -31.49
N ASP A 282 -6.25 -10.19 -32.14
CA ASP A 282 -6.26 -9.81 -33.56
C ASP A 282 -6.02 -8.31 -33.75
N CYS A 283 -6.33 -7.47 -32.75
CA CYS A 283 -6.56 -6.04 -32.90
C CYS A 283 -5.71 -5.12 -32.01
N VAL A 284 -5.40 -5.53 -30.78
CA VAL A 284 -4.78 -4.69 -29.74
C VAL A 284 -3.26 -4.93 -29.67
N GLY A 285 -2.49 -3.85 -29.71
CA GLY A 285 -1.04 -3.86 -29.58
C GLY A 285 -0.54 -3.99 -28.13
N ALA A 286 0.78 -3.87 -27.96
CA ALA A 286 1.46 -3.94 -26.68
C ALA A 286 0.97 -2.90 -25.65
N ASP A 287 1.07 -3.23 -24.37
CA ASP A 287 0.87 -2.32 -23.23
C ASP A 287 1.89 -1.15 -23.23
N PRO A 288 1.72 -0.10 -22.40
CA PRO A 288 2.57 1.09 -22.43
C PRO A 288 4.08 0.86 -22.21
N GLU A 289 4.49 -0.19 -21.50
CA GLU A 289 5.91 -0.49 -21.23
C GLU A 289 6.56 -1.27 -22.39
N ALA A 290 5.76 -2.02 -23.16
CA ALA A 290 6.19 -2.72 -24.37
C ALA A 290 5.80 -1.98 -25.68
N ALA A 291 5.22 -0.79 -25.59
CA ALA A 291 4.79 0.02 -26.73
C ALA A 291 5.97 0.69 -27.47
N ALA A 292 5.76 1.00 -28.75
CA ALA A 292 6.75 1.71 -29.55
C ALA A 292 6.88 3.19 -29.11
N LEU A 293 8.09 3.76 -29.25
CA LEU A 293 8.45 5.08 -28.73
C LEU A 293 7.50 6.20 -29.20
N GLU A 294 7.01 6.13 -30.44
CA GLU A 294 6.07 7.09 -31.02
C GLU A 294 4.68 7.08 -30.36
N GLN A 295 4.33 6.07 -29.54
CA GLN A 295 3.12 6.08 -28.72
C GLN A 295 3.24 7.01 -27.49
N GLN A 296 4.45 7.49 -27.17
CA GLN A 296 4.70 8.51 -26.14
C GLN A 296 4.06 8.16 -24.78
N GLY A 297 4.31 6.94 -24.29
CA GLY A 297 3.78 6.44 -23.01
C GLY A 297 2.30 6.05 -23.04
N LEU A 298 1.70 5.91 -24.22
CA LEU A 298 0.43 5.22 -24.41
C LEU A 298 0.66 3.78 -24.88
N GLY A 299 -0.31 2.91 -24.64
CA GLY A 299 -0.29 1.50 -25.05
C GLY A 299 -1.63 1.01 -25.58
N TRP A 300 -1.76 -0.29 -25.78
CA TRP A 300 -2.95 -0.98 -26.28
C TRP A 300 -3.50 -0.38 -27.59
N HIS A 301 -2.62 0.07 -28.48
CA HIS A 301 -3.01 0.66 -29.75
C HIS A 301 -3.85 -0.34 -30.56
N ASN A 302 -5.08 0.03 -30.87
CA ASN A 302 -6.05 -0.84 -31.54
C ASN A 302 -6.12 -0.49 -33.02
N LYS A 303 -5.82 -1.47 -33.88
CA LYS A 303 -5.78 -1.30 -35.35
C LYS A 303 -7.08 -1.70 -36.06
N CYS A 304 -8.12 -2.11 -35.31
CA CYS A 304 -9.40 -2.54 -35.86
C CYS A 304 -10.40 -1.39 -35.89
N GLY A 305 -11.07 -1.21 -37.04
CA GLY A 305 -11.99 -0.09 -37.28
C GLY A 305 -11.30 1.26 -37.08
N LYS A 306 -11.85 2.12 -36.22
CA LYS A 306 -11.23 3.41 -35.82
C LYS A 306 -10.21 3.27 -34.69
N GLY A 307 -10.10 2.11 -34.05
CA GLY A 307 -9.27 1.89 -32.86
C GLY A 307 -9.84 2.44 -31.54
N ASN A 308 -10.88 3.27 -31.62
CA ASN A 308 -11.55 3.91 -30.47
C ASN A 308 -13.08 3.97 -30.70
N ALA A 309 -13.79 4.64 -29.79
CA ALA A 309 -15.24 4.77 -29.82
C ALA A 309 -15.95 3.39 -29.94
N GLY A 310 -16.80 3.19 -30.95
CA GLY A 310 -17.51 1.93 -31.20
C GLY A 310 -16.62 0.72 -31.51
N ASP A 311 -15.34 0.92 -31.80
CA ASP A 311 -14.34 -0.13 -32.02
C ASP A 311 -13.46 -0.42 -30.78
N THR A 312 -13.73 0.22 -29.64
CA THR A 312 -12.89 0.12 -28.44
C THR A 312 -12.80 -1.30 -27.89
N VAL A 313 -11.60 -1.68 -27.45
CA VAL A 313 -11.33 -2.94 -26.75
C VAL A 313 -10.52 -2.61 -25.50
N THR A 314 -11.03 -3.06 -24.35
CA THR A 314 -10.40 -2.88 -23.03
C THR A 314 -10.31 -4.22 -22.31
N SER A 315 -11.42 -4.74 -21.79
CA SER A 315 -11.46 -6.02 -21.06
C SER A 315 -11.89 -7.21 -21.94
N GLY A 316 -12.41 -6.95 -23.15
CA GLY A 316 -13.04 -7.97 -23.99
C GLY A 316 -14.51 -8.26 -23.63
N LEU A 317 -15.03 -7.70 -22.53
CA LEU A 317 -16.46 -7.70 -22.22
C LEU A 317 -17.10 -6.49 -22.91
N GLU A 318 -18.32 -6.61 -23.43
CA GLU A 318 -18.96 -5.55 -24.23
C GLU A 318 -20.41 -5.29 -23.82
N GLY A 319 -20.71 -4.06 -23.40
CA GLY A 319 -22.06 -3.60 -23.06
C GLY A 319 -22.12 -2.77 -21.77
N ALA A 320 -23.27 -2.12 -21.52
CA ALA A 320 -23.53 -1.34 -20.32
C ALA A 320 -24.53 -2.03 -19.38
N TRP A 321 -24.51 -1.67 -18.10
CA TRP A 321 -25.39 -2.24 -17.08
C TRP A 321 -26.76 -1.52 -16.98
N THR A 322 -26.81 -0.23 -17.32
CA THR A 322 -27.95 0.68 -17.06
C THR A 322 -28.45 1.35 -18.34
N ILE A 323 -29.66 1.91 -18.30
CA ILE A 323 -30.25 2.64 -19.45
C ILE A 323 -29.74 4.09 -19.55
N SER A 324 -29.27 4.67 -18.43
CA SER A 324 -28.52 5.93 -18.38
C SER A 324 -27.10 5.70 -17.84
N PRO A 325 -26.13 5.25 -18.65
CA PRO A 325 -24.76 4.98 -18.18
C PRO A 325 -23.98 6.23 -17.72
N ALA A 326 -24.43 7.43 -18.08
CA ALA A 326 -23.82 8.70 -17.68
C ALA A 326 -24.63 9.45 -16.59
N GLU A 327 -25.47 8.75 -15.83
CA GLU A 327 -26.28 9.32 -14.75
C GLU A 327 -26.32 8.39 -13.53
N TRP A 328 -26.40 8.95 -12.32
CA TRP A 328 -26.69 8.16 -11.13
C TRP A 328 -28.12 7.64 -11.18
N THR A 329 -28.26 6.32 -11.22
CA THR A 329 -29.55 5.64 -11.23
C THR A 329 -29.56 4.46 -10.27
N HIS A 330 -30.76 3.93 -10.01
CA HIS A 330 -30.94 2.65 -9.32
C HIS A 330 -31.09 1.48 -10.31
N ASN A 331 -30.78 1.70 -11.59
CA ASN A 331 -31.07 0.73 -12.64
C ASN A 331 -30.19 -0.53 -12.56
N PHE A 332 -28.96 -0.46 -12.01
CA PHE A 332 -28.11 -1.64 -11.84
C PHE A 332 -28.83 -2.73 -11.02
N LEU A 333 -29.30 -2.38 -9.82
CA LEU A 333 -30.02 -3.31 -8.93
C LEU A 333 -31.40 -3.70 -9.50
N GLN A 334 -32.09 -2.76 -10.17
CA GLN A 334 -33.39 -3.05 -10.80
C GLN A 334 -33.24 -4.05 -11.95
N ASN A 335 -32.23 -3.90 -12.81
CA ASN A 335 -31.94 -4.83 -13.90
C ASN A 335 -31.48 -6.19 -13.36
N LEU A 336 -30.53 -6.20 -12.42
CA LEU A 336 -29.98 -7.41 -11.81
C LEU A 336 -31.11 -8.33 -11.29
N TYR A 337 -32.07 -7.77 -10.56
CA TYR A 337 -33.19 -8.52 -9.99
C TYR A 337 -34.42 -8.64 -10.91
N GLY A 338 -34.65 -7.69 -11.82
CA GLY A 338 -35.80 -7.65 -12.72
C GLY A 338 -35.71 -8.63 -13.90
N PHE A 339 -34.49 -8.99 -14.32
CA PHE A 339 -34.26 -10.00 -15.35
C PHE A 339 -33.80 -11.34 -14.77
N GLU A 340 -34.18 -12.43 -15.44
CA GLU A 340 -33.36 -13.65 -15.41
C GLU A 340 -32.33 -13.57 -16.53
N TRP A 341 -31.16 -14.15 -16.25
CA TRP A 341 -29.94 -13.94 -17.03
C TRP A 341 -29.48 -15.25 -17.67
N GLU A 342 -29.05 -15.19 -18.92
CA GLU A 342 -28.44 -16.31 -19.62
C GLU A 342 -27.03 -15.96 -20.10
N LEU A 343 -26.16 -16.98 -20.12
CA LEU A 343 -24.76 -16.85 -20.49
C LEU A 343 -24.66 -16.65 -22.01
N THR A 344 -23.94 -15.61 -22.42
CA THR A 344 -23.62 -15.32 -23.82
C THR A 344 -22.11 -15.16 -24.00
N THR A 345 -21.69 -14.69 -25.17
CA THR A 345 -20.29 -14.40 -25.48
C THR A 345 -20.20 -13.06 -26.19
N SER A 346 -19.29 -12.20 -25.75
CA SER A 346 -19.05 -10.86 -26.34
C SER A 346 -18.51 -10.96 -27.78
N PRO A 347 -18.50 -9.87 -28.57
CA PRO A 347 -17.84 -9.85 -29.89
C PRO A 347 -16.36 -10.25 -29.84
N ALA A 348 -15.66 -9.90 -28.75
CA ALA A 348 -14.29 -10.30 -28.48
C ALA A 348 -14.11 -11.75 -27.99
N GLY A 349 -15.17 -12.45 -27.58
CA GLY A 349 -15.13 -13.86 -27.14
C GLY A 349 -15.24 -14.10 -25.63
N ALA A 350 -15.35 -13.05 -24.80
CA ALA A 350 -15.45 -13.14 -23.34
C ALA A 350 -16.84 -13.59 -22.86
N LYS A 351 -16.91 -14.18 -21.67
CA LYS A 351 -18.12 -14.70 -21.02
C LYS A 351 -18.82 -13.61 -20.21
N GLN A 352 -20.04 -13.29 -20.63
CA GLN A 352 -20.91 -12.30 -20.01
C GLN A 352 -22.37 -12.75 -20.06
N TRP A 353 -23.25 -12.03 -19.38
CA TRP A 353 -24.65 -12.39 -19.22
C TRP A 353 -25.58 -11.33 -19.81
N ILE A 354 -26.65 -11.78 -20.48
CA ILE A 354 -27.72 -10.93 -21.03
C ILE A 354 -29.09 -11.36 -20.47
N PRO A 355 -30.11 -10.49 -20.52
CA PRO A 355 -31.46 -10.87 -20.13
C PRO A 355 -32.00 -11.97 -21.04
N LYS A 356 -32.58 -12.98 -20.40
CA LYS A 356 -33.09 -14.16 -21.07
C LYS A 356 -34.28 -13.83 -21.99
N ASP A 357 -34.41 -14.61 -23.06
CA ASP A 357 -35.52 -14.55 -24.03
C ASP A 357 -35.57 -13.22 -24.82
N GLY A 358 -34.40 -12.57 -25.01
CA GLY A 358 -34.29 -11.29 -25.74
C GLY A 358 -34.89 -10.09 -25.02
N LYS A 359 -35.12 -10.18 -23.70
CA LYS A 359 -35.69 -9.07 -22.93
C LYS A 359 -34.75 -7.87 -22.90
N GLY A 360 -35.32 -6.68 -22.98
CA GLY A 360 -34.56 -5.42 -22.89
C GLY A 360 -33.63 -5.12 -24.08
N ALA A 361 -33.75 -5.83 -25.21
CA ALA A 361 -32.86 -5.72 -26.38
C ALA A 361 -32.64 -4.29 -26.91
N ASP A 362 -33.60 -3.38 -26.71
CA ASP A 362 -33.53 -1.98 -27.16
C ASP A 362 -33.45 -0.96 -26.01
N MET A 363 -33.11 -1.38 -24.79
CA MET A 363 -33.13 -0.47 -23.62
C MET A 363 -31.96 0.51 -23.65
N VAL A 364 -30.73 0.02 -23.77
CA VAL A 364 -29.51 0.80 -23.58
C VAL A 364 -29.17 1.55 -24.89
N PRO A 365 -28.91 2.87 -24.88
CA PRO A 365 -28.37 3.56 -26.05
C PRO A 365 -26.98 3.00 -26.44
N ASP A 366 -26.65 3.00 -27.73
CA ASP A 366 -25.23 2.87 -28.12
C ASP A 366 -24.45 4.11 -27.65
N ALA A 367 -23.16 3.92 -27.34
CA ALA A 367 -22.31 4.97 -26.78
C ALA A 367 -21.95 6.07 -27.79
N HIS A 368 -22.05 5.79 -29.09
CA HIS A 368 -21.69 6.75 -30.15
C HIS A 368 -22.66 6.79 -31.34
N ASP A 369 -23.51 5.78 -31.53
CA ASP A 369 -24.53 5.77 -32.60
C ASP A 369 -25.95 6.04 -32.04
N PRO A 370 -26.53 7.24 -32.23
CA PRO A 370 -27.84 7.57 -31.70
C PRO A 370 -29.00 6.76 -32.32
N GLN A 371 -28.76 6.05 -33.43
CA GLN A 371 -29.76 5.19 -34.09
C GLN A 371 -29.75 3.75 -33.56
N LYS A 372 -28.78 3.39 -32.73
CA LYS A 372 -28.56 2.02 -32.25
C LYS A 372 -28.86 1.86 -30.77
N ARG A 373 -29.37 0.68 -30.41
CA ARG A 373 -29.75 0.28 -29.05
C ARG A 373 -29.22 -1.13 -28.75
N HIS A 374 -29.13 -1.47 -27.46
CA HIS A 374 -28.58 -2.72 -26.97
C HIS A 374 -29.37 -3.26 -25.76
N ALA A 375 -29.20 -4.57 -25.51
CA ALA A 375 -29.54 -5.17 -24.24
C ALA A 375 -28.57 -4.67 -23.13
N PRO A 376 -29.03 -4.51 -21.89
CA PRO A 376 -28.12 -4.38 -20.75
C PRO A 376 -27.36 -5.69 -20.54
N ILE A 377 -26.18 -5.63 -19.94
CA ILE A 377 -25.38 -6.81 -19.58
C ILE A 377 -25.20 -6.93 -18.06
N MET A 378 -24.75 -8.10 -17.63
CA MET A 378 -24.15 -8.34 -16.30
C MET A 378 -22.89 -9.20 -16.47
N LEU A 379 -21.90 -8.97 -15.61
CA LEU A 379 -20.72 -9.81 -15.48
C LEU A 379 -21.00 -11.00 -14.55
N THR A 380 -20.16 -12.03 -14.57
CA THR A 380 -20.26 -13.13 -13.59
C THR A 380 -20.12 -12.62 -12.16
N THR A 381 -19.27 -11.61 -11.96
CA THR A 381 -19.07 -10.89 -10.70
C THR A 381 -20.28 -10.05 -10.27
N ASP A 382 -21.11 -9.56 -11.20
CA ASP A 382 -22.37 -8.87 -10.84
C ASP A 382 -23.44 -9.88 -10.38
N LEU A 383 -23.55 -11.00 -11.09
CA LEU A 383 -24.45 -12.07 -10.69
C LEU A 383 -24.07 -12.68 -9.34
N ALA A 384 -22.79 -12.58 -8.93
CA ALA A 384 -22.35 -12.98 -7.60
C ALA A 384 -23.17 -12.25 -6.50
N LEU A 385 -23.47 -10.96 -6.69
CA LEU A 385 -24.30 -10.16 -5.78
C LEU A 385 -25.75 -10.66 -5.67
N LYS A 386 -26.29 -11.27 -6.74
CA LYS A 386 -27.65 -11.85 -6.80
C LYS A 386 -27.70 -13.30 -6.28
N ARG A 387 -26.61 -14.06 -6.42
CA ARG A 387 -26.58 -15.51 -6.15
C ARG A 387 -26.03 -15.85 -4.74
N ASP A 388 -25.03 -15.13 -4.23
CA ASP A 388 -24.51 -15.30 -2.87
C ASP A 388 -25.55 -14.88 -1.81
N PRO A 389 -25.86 -15.70 -0.78
CA PRO A 389 -26.91 -15.36 0.19
C PRO A 389 -26.70 -14.08 0.99
N ALA A 390 -25.45 -13.70 1.29
CA ALA A 390 -25.14 -12.52 2.09
C ALA A 390 -25.20 -11.26 1.22
N TYR A 391 -24.54 -11.24 0.06
CA TYR A 391 -24.63 -10.12 -0.88
C TYR A 391 -26.07 -9.93 -1.38
N ARG A 392 -26.81 -11.02 -1.62
CA ARG A 392 -28.22 -10.95 -2.01
C ARG A 392 -29.08 -10.28 -0.94
N LYS A 393 -28.88 -10.63 0.34
CA LYS A 393 -29.63 -10.04 1.46
C LYS A 393 -29.40 -8.52 1.53
N ILE A 394 -28.16 -8.07 1.33
CA ILE A 394 -27.77 -6.66 1.32
C ILE A 394 -28.41 -5.94 0.12
N THR A 395 -28.15 -6.41 -1.10
CA THR A 395 -28.62 -5.76 -2.33
C THR A 395 -30.15 -5.79 -2.50
N GLN A 396 -30.85 -6.81 -1.97
CA GLN A 396 -32.32 -6.80 -1.92
C GLN A 396 -32.90 -5.84 -0.88
N LYS A 397 -32.15 -5.49 0.18
CA LYS A 397 -32.55 -4.44 1.14
C LYS A 397 -32.49 -3.07 0.46
N TRP A 398 -31.42 -2.83 -0.29
CA TRP A 398 -31.18 -1.62 -1.07
C TRP A 398 -32.15 -1.42 -2.23
N LEU A 399 -32.48 -2.48 -2.98
CA LEU A 399 -33.51 -2.41 -4.04
C LEU A 399 -34.87 -1.92 -3.50
N LYS A 400 -35.16 -2.16 -2.21
CA LYS A 400 -36.36 -1.67 -1.53
C LYS A 400 -36.17 -0.30 -0.86
N ASN A 401 -34.94 0.06 -0.50
CA ASN A 401 -34.58 1.28 0.24
C ASN A 401 -33.36 1.96 -0.41
N PRO A 402 -33.53 2.66 -1.55
CA PRO A 402 -32.42 3.18 -2.34
C PRO A 402 -31.49 4.14 -1.56
N ALA A 403 -32.05 4.96 -0.66
CA ALA A 403 -31.28 5.89 0.17
C ALA A 403 -30.25 5.21 1.10
N GLU A 404 -30.46 3.94 1.48
CA GLU A 404 -29.44 3.19 2.24
C GLU A 404 -28.24 2.78 1.37
N PHE A 405 -28.48 2.51 0.09
CA PHE A 405 -27.43 2.20 -0.88
C PHE A 405 -26.60 3.44 -1.20
N GLU A 406 -27.25 4.58 -1.42
CA GLU A 406 -26.56 5.87 -1.59
C GLU A 406 -25.61 6.17 -0.42
N GLN A 407 -26.08 5.99 0.82
CA GLN A 407 -25.25 6.18 2.02
C GLN A 407 -24.12 5.15 2.15
N ALA A 408 -24.37 3.88 1.79
CA ALA A 408 -23.35 2.84 1.81
C ALA A 408 -22.28 3.09 0.75
N TYR A 409 -22.67 3.45 -0.48
CA TYR A 409 -21.75 3.72 -1.58
C TYR A 409 -20.92 4.98 -1.34
N ALA A 410 -21.53 6.09 -0.87
CA ALA A 410 -20.80 7.32 -0.58
C ALA A 410 -19.70 7.10 0.48
N ARG A 411 -20.04 6.39 1.57
CA ARG A 411 -19.09 6.00 2.63
C ARG A 411 -18.01 5.05 2.13
N ALA A 412 -18.39 4.03 1.36
CA ALA A 412 -17.45 3.02 0.86
C ALA A 412 -16.50 3.61 -0.20
N TRP A 413 -16.97 4.50 -1.06
CA TRP A 413 -16.13 5.26 -1.99
C TRP A 413 -15.14 6.15 -1.26
N PHE A 414 -15.60 6.94 -0.27
CA PHE A 414 -14.72 7.79 0.51
C PHE A 414 -13.64 6.96 1.23
N LYS A 415 -14.03 5.83 1.86
CA LYS A 415 -13.08 4.89 2.45
C LYS A 415 -12.09 4.33 1.43
N LEU A 416 -12.56 3.81 0.29
CA LEU A 416 -11.71 3.28 -0.79
C LEU A 416 -10.62 4.28 -1.16
N THR A 417 -11.03 5.52 -1.40
CA THR A 417 -10.18 6.56 -1.97
C THR A 417 -9.24 7.21 -0.96
N HIS A 418 -9.45 7.01 0.34
CA HIS A 418 -8.70 7.70 1.41
C HIS A 418 -8.08 6.77 2.47
N ARG A 419 -8.26 5.44 2.36
CA ARG A 419 -7.76 4.42 3.32
C ARG A 419 -6.25 4.40 3.51
N ASP A 420 -5.51 4.85 2.50
CA ASP A 420 -4.05 4.97 2.45
C ASP A 420 -3.54 6.34 2.96
N MET A 421 -4.42 7.32 3.15
CA MET A 421 -4.04 8.64 3.63
C MET A 421 -3.73 8.70 5.13
N GLY A 422 -3.96 7.63 5.89
CA GLY A 422 -3.79 7.59 7.34
C GLY A 422 -4.74 8.54 8.10
N PRO A 423 -4.28 9.23 9.17
CA PRO A 423 -5.14 10.00 10.05
C PRO A 423 -5.61 11.33 9.46
N VAL A 424 -6.76 11.82 9.96
CA VAL A 424 -7.42 13.07 9.52
C VAL A 424 -6.52 14.31 9.62
N SER A 425 -5.44 14.30 10.41
CA SER A 425 -4.44 15.38 10.43
C SER A 425 -3.68 15.56 9.10
N ARG A 426 -3.62 14.54 8.24
CA ARG A 426 -3.09 14.66 6.87
C ARG A 426 -4.09 15.27 5.88
N TYR A 427 -5.39 15.33 6.22
CA TYR A 427 -6.45 15.60 5.25
C TYR A 427 -6.60 17.12 5.01
N GLN A 428 -6.50 17.54 3.76
CA GLN A 428 -6.53 18.94 3.36
C GLN A 428 -7.73 19.26 2.43
N GLY A 429 -8.07 20.55 2.35
CA GLY A 429 -9.08 21.08 1.42
C GLY A 429 -10.46 21.37 2.05
N PRO A 430 -11.38 21.96 1.28
CA PRO A 430 -12.66 22.49 1.80
C PRO A 430 -13.78 21.44 1.93
N TRP A 431 -13.66 20.28 1.29
CA TRP A 431 -14.76 19.29 1.17
C TRP A 431 -14.62 18.08 2.13
N LEU A 432 -13.93 18.25 3.26
CA LEU A 432 -13.75 17.19 4.24
C LEU A 432 -15.09 16.77 4.87
N PRO A 433 -15.39 15.46 4.98
CA PRO A 433 -16.52 14.99 5.76
C PRO A 433 -16.41 15.41 7.24
N LYS A 434 -17.54 15.75 7.87
CA LYS A 434 -17.59 16.06 9.31
C LYS A 434 -17.47 14.82 10.21
N GLU A 435 -17.76 13.66 9.66
CA GLU A 435 -17.68 12.38 10.36
C GLU A 435 -16.24 11.84 10.31
N GLN A 436 -15.72 11.41 11.46
CA GLN A 436 -14.48 10.64 11.52
C GLN A 436 -14.81 9.14 11.57
N TYR A 437 -14.12 8.36 10.75
CA TYR A 437 -14.34 6.94 10.60
C TYR A 437 -13.28 6.12 11.32
N ILE A 438 -13.65 4.92 11.80
CA ILE A 438 -12.75 4.05 12.56
C ILE A 438 -11.49 3.65 11.78
N TRP A 439 -11.56 3.55 10.45
CA TRP A 439 -10.43 3.21 9.58
C TRP A 439 -9.39 4.33 9.42
N GLN A 440 -9.69 5.55 9.88
CA GLN A 440 -8.75 6.69 9.97
C GLN A 440 -7.92 6.65 11.26
N ASP A 441 -8.02 5.56 12.04
CA ASP A 441 -7.35 5.34 13.32
C ASP A 441 -7.39 6.57 14.27
N PRO A 442 -8.57 7.18 14.50
CA PRO A 442 -8.70 8.49 15.13
C PRO A 442 -8.12 8.54 16.55
N VAL A 443 -7.63 9.71 16.95
CA VAL A 443 -7.16 10.01 18.31
C VAL A 443 -7.94 11.21 18.86
N PRO A 444 -8.22 11.29 20.18
CA PRO A 444 -8.95 12.42 20.72
C PRO A 444 -8.13 13.71 20.60
N ALA A 445 -8.80 14.85 20.40
CA ALA A 445 -8.16 16.16 20.52
C ALA A 445 -7.72 16.40 21.98
N ALA A 446 -6.65 17.18 22.18
CA ALA A 446 -6.22 17.58 23.51
C ALA A 446 -7.11 18.72 24.05
N ASP A 447 -7.81 18.48 25.15
CA ASP A 447 -8.63 19.47 25.87
C ASP A 447 -7.86 20.14 27.05
N TYR A 448 -6.55 19.90 27.11
CA TYR A 448 -5.63 20.34 28.16
C TYR A 448 -4.45 21.14 27.60
N GLN A 449 -3.79 21.91 28.47
CA GLN A 449 -2.55 22.60 28.10
C GLN A 449 -1.38 21.61 28.00
N HIS A 450 -0.58 21.70 26.95
CA HIS A 450 0.60 20.85 26.78
C HIS A 450 1.71 21.19 27.79
N ILE A 451 2.56 20.20 28.06
CA ILE A 451 3.73 20.34 28.94
C ILE A 451 4.78 21.31 28.38
N SER A 452 5.38 22.11 29.25
CA SER A 452 6.48 23.01 28.88
C SER A 452 7.83 22.29 28.86
N THR A 453 8.88 22.91 28.30
CA THR A 453 10.27 22.42 28.36
C THR A 453 10.75 22.16 29.80
N LYS A 454 10.25 22.91 30.78
CA LYS A 454 10.55 22.72 32.21
C LYS A 454 9.88 21.47 32.76
N ASP A 455 8.66 21.17 32.32
CA ASP A 455 7.92 19.97 32.72
C ASP A 455 8.52 18.72 32.05
N VAL A 456 8.90 18.82 30.77
CA VAL A 456 9.67 17.80 30.04
C VAL A 456 10.92 17.39 30.84
N ALA A 457 11.73 18.35 31.29
CA ALA A 457 12.93 18.06 32.09
C ALA A 457 12.61 17.38 33.44
N GLN A 458 11.56 17.80 34.13
CA GLN A 458 11.10 17.17 35.38
C GLN A 458 10.58 15.74 35.15
N LEU A 459 9.84 15.52 34.07
CA LEU A 459 9.29 14.22 33.71
C LEU A 459 10.40 13.25 33.28
N LYS A 460 11.38 13.68 32.45
CA LYS A 460 12.58 12.87 32.13
C LYS A 460 13.27 12.39 33.41
N LYS A 461 13.53 13.31 34.36
CA LYS A 461 14.11 12.94 35.66
C LYS A 461 13.24 11.94 36.43
N ALA A 462 11.93 12.20 36.55
CA ALA A 462 11.01 11.31 37.27
C ALA A 462 10.90 9.91 36.65
N ILE A 463 11.09 9.78 35.34
CA ILE A 463 11.14 8.50 34.63
C ILE A 463 12.45 7.77 34.91
N LEU A 464 13.60 8.46 34.86
CA LEU A 464 14.91 7.84 35.16
C LEU A 464 15.02 7.43 36.64
N ASP A 465 14.47 8.23 37.56
CA ASP A 465 14.41 7.93 39.00
C ASP A 465 13.40 6.80 39.35
N SER A 466 12.66 6.24 38.38
CA SER A 466 11.57 5.28 38.63
C SER A 466 12.01 3.82 38.86
N GLY A 467 13.28 3.50 38.60
CA GLY A 467 13.80 2.12 38.65
C GLY A 467 13.47 1.27 37.41
N LEU A 468 12.96 1.87 36.33
CA LEU A 468 12.95 1.27 35.00
C LEU A 468 14.34 1.35 34.37
N SER A 469 14.77 0.30 33.67
CA SER A 469 16.09 0.30 33.00
C SER A 469 16.04 1.04 31.66
N THR A 470 17.22 1.47 31.18
CA THR A 470 17.41 2.02 29.82
C THR A 470 16.75 1.13 28.77
N ALA A 471 17.05 -0.18 28.78
CA ALA A 471 16.48 -1.15 27.84
C ALA A 471 14.94 -1.24 27.92
N GLN A 472 14.35 -1.15 29.12
CA GLN A 472 12.88 -1.18 29.31
C GLN A 472 12.19 0.04 28.68
N LEU A 473 12.78 1.21 28.86
CA LEU A 473 12.27 2.47 28.31
C LEU A 473 12.43 2.52 26.78
N VAL A 474 13.62 2.17 26.27
CA VAL A 474 13.91 2.09 24.83
C VAL A 474 13.02 1.06 24.14
N ARG A 475 12.90 -0.16 24.68
CA ARG A 475 12.00 -1.18 24.12
C ARG A 475 10.55 -0.74 24.07
N THR A 476 10.05 -0.08 25.11
CA THR A 476 8.63 0.34 25.15
C THR A 476 8.35 1.49 24.19
N ALA A 477 9.26 2.46 24.08
CA ALA A 477 9.15 3.54 23.10
C ALA A 477 9.22 3.02 21.66
N TRP A 478 10.21 2.17 21.36
CA TRP A 478 10.35 1.51 20.07
C TRP A 478 9.13 0.65 19.72
N ALA A 479 8.66 -0.18 20.66
CA ALA A 479 7.49 -1.04 20.47
C ALA A 479 6.23 -0.27 20.09
N SER A 480 6.08 0.98 20.57
CA SER A 480 4.94 1.83 20.22
C SER A 480 5.15 2.47 18.85
N ALA A 481 6.24 3.21 18.68
CA ALA A 481 6.51 3.99 17.48
C ALA A 481 6.69 3.09 16.23
N ALA A 482 7.37 1.95 16.37
CA ALA A 482 7.63 1.06 15.26
C ALA A 482 6.35 0.49 14.63
N THR A 483 5.19 0.51 15.30
CA THR A 483 3.94 0.08 14.63
C THR A 483 3.55 0.93 13.43
N PHE A 484 4.20 2.09 13.25
CA PHE A 484 4.11 2.91 12.05
C PHE A 484 4.46 2.14 10.77
N ARG A 485 3.76 2.46 9.68
CA ARG A 485 4.22 2.20 8.31
C ARG A 485 3.90 3.38 7.39
N ALA A 486 4.87 3.79 6.58
CA ALA A 486 4.74 4.93 5.65
C ALA A 486 3.77 4.65 4.49
N THR A 487 3.63 3.38 4.09
CA THR A 487 2.85 2.96 2.92
C THR A 487 1.36 3.31 3.00
N ASP A 488 0.76 3.35 4.20
CA ASP A 488 -0.60 3.85 4.45
C ASP A 488 -0.72 4.81 5.65
N MET A 489 0.44 5.31 6.12
CA MET A 489 0.57 6.25 7.25
C MET A 489 -0.11 5.80 8.56
N ARG A 490 -0.35 4.49 8.74
CA ARG A 490 -0.99 3.90 9.92
C ARG A 490 0.01 3.56 11.02
N GLY A 491 -0.49 3.41 12.25
CA GLY A 491 0.29 3.04 13.43
C GLY A 491 1.04 4.22 14.06
N GLY A 492 2.05 3.92 14.89
CA GLY A 492 2.88 4.91 15.57
C GLY A 492 2.69 4.99 17.09
N ALA A 493 3.28 6.00 17.71
CA ALA A 493 3.27 6.23 19.15
C ALA A 493 2.07 7.08 19.63
N ASN A 494 1.51 7.91 18.76
CA ASN A 494 0.33 8.71 19.03
C ASN A 494 -0.89 7.80 19.28
N GLY A 495 -1.78 8.22 20.16
CA GLY A 495 -2.83 7.38 20.71
C GLY A 495 -2.38 6.40 21.80
N ALA A 496 -1.07 6.17 22.01
CA ALA A 496 -0.53 5.16 22.94
C ALA A 496 -1.21 3.78 22.79
N ARG A 497 -1.44 3.35 21.54
CA ARG A 497 -2.18 2.11 21.24
C ARG A 497 -1.48 0.84 21.73
N ILE A 498 -0.19 0.92 22.06
CA ILE A 498 0.57 -0.15 22.73
C ILE A 498 -0.06 -0.60 24.05
N ARG A 499 -0.85 0.24 24.73
CA ARG A 499 -1.56 -0.13 25.98
C ARG A 499 -2.95 -0.77 25.74
N LEU A 500 -3.40 -0.85 24.49
CA LEU A 500 -4.71 -1.33 24.07
C LEU A 500 -4.60 -2.70 23.40
N ALA A 501 -5.74 -3.40 23.24
CA ALA A 501 -5.79 -4.59 22.41
C ALA A 501 -5.75 -4.20 20.91
N PRO A 502 -5.02 -4.93 20.06
CA PRO A 502 -4.27 -6.15 20.36
C PRO A 502 -2.81 -5.90 20.83
N GLN A 503 -2.27 -4.69 20.67
CA GLN A 503 -0.84 -4.41 20.79
C GLN A 503 -0.21 -4.78 22.13
N LYS A 504 -0.97 -4.62 23.23
CA LYS A 504 -0.51 -4.94 24.60
C LYS A 504 -0.25 -6.44 24.81
N ASP A 505 -0.87 -7.29 24.00
CA ASP A 505 -0.87 -8.76 24.14
C ASP A 505 0.10 -9.43 23.14
N TRP A 506 0.73 -8.66 22.24
CA TRP A 506 1.68 -9.18 21.24
C TRP A 506 2.96 -9.74 21.85
N ALA A 507 3.39 -10.91 21.37
CA ALA A 507 4.59 -11.59 21.86
C ALA A 507 5.87 -10.73 21.73
N VAL A 508 6.04 -10.03 20.59
CA VAL A 508 7.17 -9.12 20.33
C VAL A 508 7.28 -7.95 21.31
N ASN A 509 6.17 -7.59 21.96
CA ASN A 509 6.12 -6.50 22.94
C ASN A 509 6.37 -6.95 24.39
N ASN A 510 6.57 -8.25 24.63
CA ASN A 510 6.76 -8.84 25.96
C ASN A 510 5.72 -8.34 26.98
N PRO A 511 4.46 -8.83 26.92
CA PRO A 511 3.33 -8.27 27.68
C PRO A 511 3.56 -8.13 29.19
N LYS A 512 4.38 -9.00 29.79
CA LYS A 512 4.75 -8.93 31.22
C LYS A 512 5.65 -7.74 31.54
N GLU A 513 6.68 -7.51 30.71
CA GLU A 513 7.54 -6.33 30.86
C GLU A 513 6.77 -5.05 30.52
N LEU A 514 6.02 -5.06 29.42
CA LEU A 514 5.23 -3.91 28.98
C LEU A 514 4.23 -3.47 30.05
N ALA A 515 3.48 -4.39 30.67
CA ALA A 515 2.56 -4.05 31.76
C ALA A 515 3.26 -3.41 32.97
N LYS A 516 4.48 -3.86 33.32
CA LYS A 516 5.30 -3.24 34.37
C LYS A 516 5.71 -1.81 34.00
N VAL A 517 6.18 -1.59 32.77
CA VAL A 517 6.61 -0.27 32.29
C VAL A 517 5.43 0.69 32.24
N LEU A 518 4.35 0.32 31.57
CA LEU A 518 3.15 1.14 31.44
C LEU A 518 2.54 1.47 32.81
N GLY A 519 2.42 0.50 33.71
CA GLY A 519 1.92 0.73 35.08
C GLY A 519 2.84 1.58 35.96
N THR A 520 4.10 1.79 35.55
CA THR A 520 5.03 2.71 36.22
C THR A 520 4.93 4.12 35.63
N LEU A 521 4.89 4.22 34.29
CA LEU A 521 4.67 5.49 33.59
C LEU A 521 3.30 6.11 33.95
N GLU A 522 2.25 5.29 34.07
CA GLU A 522 0.90 5.76 34.45
C GLU A 522 0.87 6.35 35.88
N LYS A 523 1.70 5.84 36.81
CA LYS A 523 1.85 6.44 38.15
C LYS A 523 2.53 7.81 38.07
N ILE A 524 3.50 7.97 37.18
CA ILE A 524 4.15 9.26 36.91
C ILE A 524 3.14 10.24 36.29
N GLN A 525 2.39 9.79 35.28
CA GLN A 525 1.31 10.56 34.63
C GLN A 525 0.31 11.09 35.66
N LYS A 526 -0.30 10.21 36.45
CA LYS A 526 -1.30 10.56 37.47
C LYS A 526 -0.74 11.50 38.53
N LYS A 527 0.53 11.33 38.93
CA LYS A 527 1.22 12.19 39.90
C LYS A 527 1.50 13.60 39.32
N PHE A 528 1.82 13.71 38.03
CA PHE A 528 2.02 14.98 37.34
C PHE A 528 0.69 15.69 37.09
N ASN A 529 -0.26 15.05 36.40
CA ASN A 529 -1.56 15.64 36.03
C ASN A 529 -2.36 16.12 37.27
N LYS A 530 -2.30 15.39 38.40
CA LYS A 530 -2.94 15.82 39.66
C LYS A 530 -2.35 17.11 40.25
N LYS A 531 -1.12 17.47 39.90
CA LYS A 531 -0.40 18.66 40.42
C LYS A 531 -0.31 19.81 39.41
N ALA A 532 -0.40 19.52 38.12
CA ALA A 532 -0.13 20.46 37.03
C ALA A 532 -1.36 21.32 36.62
N GLY A 533 -2.51 21.15 37.28
CA GLY A 533 -3.68 22.00 37.10
C GLY A 533 -4.35 21.79 35.74
N LYS A 534 -4.24 22.77 34.84
CA LYS A 534 -4.73 22.68 33.45
C LYS A 534 -3.74 22.03 32.49
N THR A 535 -2.47 21.91 32.89
CA THR A 535 -1.44 21.22 32.11
C THR A 535 -1.52 19.72 32.35
N GLN A 536 -1.44 18.92 31.30
CA GLN A 536 -1.41 17.46 31.39
C GLN A 536 -0.38 16.85 30.44
N VAL A 537 0.07 15.64 30.76
CA VAL A 537 0.82 14.77 29.86
C VAL A 537 0.03 13.49 29.57
N SER A 538 0.08 13.03 28.32
CA SER A 538 -0.50 11.76 27.88
C SER A 538 0.44 10.58 28.18
N MET A 539 -0.09 9.35 28.14
CA MET A 539 0.74 8.15 28.13
C MET A 539 1.57 8.08 26.85
N ALA A 540 1.01 8.53 25.71
CA ALA A 540 1.71 8.58 24.43
C ALA A 540 3.00 9.42 24.50
N ASP A 541 2.91 10.62 25.06
CA ASP A 541 4.08 11.47 25.27
C ASP A 541 5.04 10.90 26.33
N LEU A 542 4.56 10.32 27.43
CA LEU A 542 5.43 9.71 28.45
C LEU A 542 6.22 8.49 27.95
N ILE A 543 5.63 7.69 27.07
CA ILE A 543 6.30 6.52 26.46
C ILE A 543 7.48 6.99 25.60
N VAL A 544 7.25 7.93 24.68
CA VAL A 544 8.30 8.49 23.82
C VAL A 544 9.33 9.27 24.63
N LEU A 545 8.88 10.07 25.61
CA LEU A 545 9.75 10.84 26.49
C LEU A 545 10.66 9.95 27.35
N GLY A 546 10.16 8.79 27.78
CA GLY A 546 10.93 7.79 28.51
C GLY A 546 12.06 7.19 27.67
N GLY A 547 11.78 6.83 26.41
CA GLY A 547 12.81 6.39 25.47
C GLY A 547 13.86 7.48 25.20
N ALA A 548 13.43 8.73 24.98
CA ALA A 548 14.32 9.87 24.81
C ALA A 548 15.23 10.10 26.04
N ALA A 549 14.67 10.07 27.26
CA ALA A 549 15.43 10.21 28.50
C ALA A 549 16.46 9.07 28.68
N ALA A 550 16.08 7.85 28.33
CA ALA A 550 16.94 6.68 28.42
C ALA A 550 18.15 6.79 27.46
N ILE A 551 17.94 7.29 26.24
CA ILE A 551 19.00 7.50 25.25
C ILE A 551 19.94 8.64 25.65
N GLU A 552 19.41 9.77 26.14
CA GLU A 552 20.25 10.87 26.66
C GLU A 552 21.12 10.39 27.83
N LYS A 553 20.56 9.57 28.74
CA LYS A 553 21.34 8.96 29.82
C LYS A 553 22.39 7.99 29.28
N ALA A 554 22.02 7.11 28.34
CA ALA A 554 22.93 6.12 27.76
C ALA A 554 24.11 6.75 27.03
N ALA A 555 23.88 7.88 26.35
CA ALA A 555 24.93 8.67 25.71
C ALA A 555 25.84 9.34 26.75
N ALA A 556 25.25 9.96 27.80
CA ALA A 556 26.01 10.59 28.88
C ALA A 556 26.87 9.59 29.66
N ASP A 557 26.33 8.38 29.93
CA ASP A 557 27.07 7.28 30.56
C ASP A 557 28.24 6.79 29.69
N ALA A 558 28.19 7.01 28.37
CA ALA A 558 29.23 6.70 27.40
C ALA A 558 30.19 7.88 27.13
N GLY A 559 29.97 9.05 27.75
CA GLY A 559 30.80 10.25 27.59
C GLY A 559 30.32 11.26 26.54
N TYR A 560 29.17 11.05 25.91
CA TYR A 560 28.61 11.95 24.88
C TYR A 560 27.49 12.84 25.45
N ASN A 561 27.50 14.12 25.10
CA ASN A 561 26.46 15.07 25.50
C ASN A 561 25.51 15.37 24.34
N VAL A 562 24.42 14.62 24.25
CA VAL A 562 23.37 14.80 23.22
C VAL A 562 22.03 15.12 23.85
N LYS A 563 21.15 15.75 23.08
CA LYS A 563 19.73 15.91 23.40
C LYS A 563 18.92 15.16 22.36
N VAL A 564 17.98 14.34 22.80
CA VAL A 564 17.00 13.72 21.91
C VAL A 564 15.83 14.69 21.75
N PRO A 565 15.57 15.22 20.55
CA PRO A 565 14.42 16.08 20.28
C PRO A 565 13.12 15.43 20.74
N PHE A 566 12.28 16.22 21.39
CA PHE A 566 10.98 15.78 21.87
C PHE A 566 9.95 16.87 21.63
N VAL A 567 8.92 16.52 20.87
CA VAL A 567 7.74 17.37 20.63
C VAL A 567 6.57 16.75 21.39
N ALA A 568 6.01 17.49 22.33
CA ALA A 568 4.78 17.11 23.05
C ALA A 568 3.56 17.19 22.12
N GLY A 569 2.40 16.75 22.60
CA GLY A 569 1.11 16.93 21.94
C GLY A 569 0.40 15.64 21.54
N ARG A 570 1.04 14.47 21.69
CA ARG A 570 0.34 13.19 21.45
C ARG A 570 -0.80 13.04 22.45
N THR A 571 -1.87 12.39 22.04
CA THR A 571 -3.04 12.12 22.88
C THR A 571 -3.24 10.61 23.09
N ASP A 572 -4.15 10.25 24.00
CA ASP A 572 -4.36 8.87 24.42
C ASP A 572 -5.65 8.31 23.82
N ALA A 573 -5.53 7.52 22.75
CA ALA A 573 -6.65 6.84 22.10
C ALA A 573 -7.34 5.85 23.04
N SER A 574 -8.60 5.57 22.77
CA SER A 574 -9.43 4.61 23.50
C SER A 574 -9.62 3.31 22.69
N GLN A 575 -10.05 2.22 23.34
CA GLN A 575 -10.33 0.96 22.66
C GLN A 575 -11.47 1.09 21.63
N ASN A 576 -12.44 1.97 21.84
CA ASN A 576 -13.51 2.23 20.85
C ASN A 576 -13.01 2.98 19.59
N MET A 577 -11.83 3.59 19.65
CA MET A 577 -11.11 4.22 18.54
C MET A 577 -10.03 3.29 17.96
N THR A 578 -10.04 2.00 18.31
CA THR A 578 -8.99 1.03 17.95
C THR A 578 -9.62 -0.30 17.55
N ASP A 579 -9.85 -0.48 16.25
CA ASP A 579 -10.34 -1.74 15.69
C ASP A 579 -9.30 -2.86 15.86
N VAL A 580 -9.67 -3.91 16.59
CA VAL A 580 -8.75 -4.99 16.95
C VAL A 580 -8.30 -5.81 15.74
N GLN A 581 -9.16 -6.01 14.74
CA GLN A 581 -8.84 -6.77 13.53
C GLN A 581 -7.92 -5.94 12.63
N SER A 582 -8.24 -4.67 12.43
CA SER A 582 -7.44 -3.73 11.63
C SER A 582 -6.05 -3.50 12.22
N PHE A 583 -5.92 -3.41 13.56
CA PHE A 583 -4.62 -3.25 14.22
C PHE A 583 -3.82 -4.55 14.31
N ALA A 584 -4.43 -5.73 14.28
CA ALA A 584 -3.70 -7.01 14.29
C ALA A 584 -2.76 -7.18 13.08
N LEU A 585 -3.07 -6.50 11.97
CA LEU A 585 -2.25 -6.47 10.76
C LEU A 585 -0.95 -5.65 10.92
N LEU A 586 -0.89 -4.77 11.93
CA LEU A 586 0.33 -4.01 12.26
C LEU A 586 1.26 -4.77 13.22
N GLU A 587 0.97 -6.03 13.58
CA GLU A 587 1.83 -6.82 14.47
C GLU A 587 3.16 -7.19 13.79
N PRO A 588 4.32 -6.72 14.30
CA PRO A 588 5.61 -7.05 13.71
C PRO A 588 5.95 -8.53 13.93
N LYS A 589 5.74 -9.37 12.90
CA LYS A 589 6.19 -10.77 12.90
C LYS A 589 7.70 -10.92 12.68
N ALA A 590 8.37 -9.86 12.23
CA ALA A 590 9.81 -9.68 12.28
C ALA A 590 10.12 -8.26 12.78
N ASP A 591 11.09 -8.12 13.67
CA ASP A 591 11.60 -6.83 14.15
C ASP A 591 13.11 -6.99 14.43
N GLY A 592 13.93 -6.76 13.40
CA GLY A 592 15.38 -6.89 13.48
C GLY A 592 16.01 -5.89 14.46
N PHE A 593 15.40 -4.72 14.67
CA PHE A 593 15.85 -3.72 15.64
C PHE A 593 15.75 -4.26 17.07
N ARG A 594 14.74 -5.07 17.37
CA ARG A 594 14.63 -5.83 18.64
C ARG A 594 15.08 -7.31 18.54
N ASN A 595 15.81 -7.68 17.49
CA ASN A 595 16.30 -9.03 17.21
C ASN A 595 15.23 -10.15 17.35
N TYR A 596 14.01 -9.86 16.88
CA TYR A 596 12.84 -10.74 16.99
C TYR A 596 12.40 -11.30 15.61
N LEU A 597 12.07 -12.58 15.60
CA LEU A 597 11.46 -13.27 14.47
C LEU A 597 10.42 -14.28 14.96
N ALA A 598 9.18 -14.18 14.47
CA ALA A 598 8.14 -15.14 14.77
C ALA A 598 8.43 -16.51 14.14
N ALA A 599 8.08 -17.59 14.83
CA ALA A 599 8.22 -18.94 14.30
C ALA A 599 7.43 -19.11 13.00
N GLY A 600 8.07 -19.68 11.97
CA GLY A 600 7.46 -19.89 10.65
C GLY A 600 7.32 -18.62 9.79
N TYR A 601 7.93 -17.49 10.15
CA TYR A 601 7.97 -16.32 9.25
C TYR A 601 8.70 -16.68 7.94
N PRO A 602 8.09 -16.42 6.76
CA PRO A 602 8.55 -17.03 5.50
C PRO A 602 9.78 -16.36 4.88
N ARG A 603 10.10 -15.13 5.29
CA ARG A 603 11.19 -14.34 4.70
C ARG A 603 12.47 -14.43 5.56
N PRO A 604 13.67 -14.57 4.96
CA PRO A 604 14.94 -14.55 5.69
C PRO A 604 15.11 -13.31 6.59
N PRO A 605 15.82 -13.42 7.74
CA PRO A 605 15.79 -12.35 8.75
C PRO A 605 16.40 -11.02 8.29
N ALA A 606 17.36 -11.06 7.36
CA ALA A 606 17.99 -9.86 6.81
C ALA A 606 17.07 -9.11 5.84
N GLU A 607 16.40 -9.82 4.93
CA GLU A 607 15.37 -9.24 4.06
C GLU A 607 14.15 -8.77 4.87
N ALA A 608 13.85 -9.42 6.00
CA ALA A 608 12.81 -8.99 6.93
C ALA A 608 13.19 -7.72 7.71
N LEU A 609 14.49 -7.48 7.96
CA LEU A 609 14.97 -6.20 8.48
C LEU A 609 14.82 -5.09 7.43
N VAL A 610 15.24 -5.33 6.17
CA VAL A 610 15.10 -4.35 5.08
C VAL A 610 13.63 -3.99 4.86
N GLU A 611 12.75 -4.98 4.76
CA GLU A 611 11.30 -4.77 4.72
C GLU A 611 10.81 -3.88 5.86
N ARG A 612 11.30 -4.15 7.08
CA ARG A 612 10.87 -3.42 8.27
C ARG A 612 11.38 -1.99 8.31
N ALA A 613 12.57 -1.75 7.76
CA ALA A 613 13.16 -0.43 7.63
C ALA A 613 12.44 0.39 6.52
N ALA A 614 12.10 -0.24 5.40
CA ALA A 614 11.32 0.37 4.32
C ALA A 614 9.95 0.86 4.81
N LEU A 615 9.22 0.01 5.54
CA LEU A 615 7.94 0.43 6.15
C LEU A 615 8.12 1.61 7.11
N LEU A 616 9.27 1.77 7.77
CA LEU A 616 9.55 2.89 8.67
C LEU A 616 10.11 4.14 7.96
N ASP A 617 10.14 4.16 6.62
CA ASP A 617 10.80 5.22 5.82
C ASP A 617 12.25 5.41 6.29
N LEU A 618 13.05 4.33 6.36
CA LEU A 618 14.44 4.41 6.80
C LEU A 618 15.39 4.18 5.61
N THR A 619 16.32 5.12 5.43
CA THR A 619 17.46 4.94 4.53
C THR A 619 18.44 3.88 5.05
N VAL A 620 19.31 3.37 4.18
CA VAL A 620 20.35 2.39 4.55
C VAL A 620 21.23 2.86 5.74
N PRO A 621 21.72 4.11 5.81
CA PRO A 621 22.50 4.58 6.96
C PRO A 621 21.67 4.70 8.25
N GLU A 622 20.43 5.20 8.18
CA GLU A 622 19.54 5.32 9.34
C GLU A 622 19.21 3.95 9.95
N MET A 623 18.87 2.96 9.12
CA MET A 623 18.69 1.56 9.54
C MET A 623 19.96 1.02 10.22
N THR A 624 21.13 1.30 9.64
CA THR A 624 22.42 0.83 10.16
C THR A 624 22.69 1.42 11.54
N ALA A 625 22.60 2.74 11.70
CA ALA A 625 22.81 3.43 12.97
C ALA A 625 21.83 2.91 14.05
N LEU A 626 20.55 2.75 13.71
CA LEU A 626 19.53 2.20 14.60
C LEU A 626 19.87 0.78 15.08
N ILE A 627 20.32 -0.12 14.20
CA ILE A 627 20.75 -1.46 14.61
C ILE A 627 21.90 -1.40 15.62
N GLY A 628 22.96 -0.64 15.31
CA GLY A 628 24.11 -0.51 16.21
C GLY A 628 23.72 0.01 17.60
N GLY A 629 22.91 1.08 17.65
CA GLY A 629 22.44 1.67 18.90
C GLY A 629 21.51 0.75 19.68
N MET A 630 20.53 0.14 19.03
CA MET A 630 19.60 -0.79 19.68
C MET A 630 20.31 -2.01 20.29
N ARG A 631 21.41 -2.48 19.68
CA ARG A 631 22.25 -3.54 20.24
C ARG A 631 23.01 -3.11 21.48
N VAL A 632 23.75 -1.98 21.46
CA VAL A 632 24.50 -1.53 22.64
C VAL A 632 23.57 -1.13 23.80
N LEU A 633 22.36 -0.64 23.50
CA LEU A 633 21.30 -0.36 24.48
C LEU A 633 20.65 -1.63 25.07
N GLY A 634 20.95 -2.83 24.55
CA GLY A 634 20.40 -4.10 25.02
C GLY A 634 18.90 -4.26 24.73
N ALA A 635 18.42 -3.68 23.63
CA ALA A 635 16.98 -3.54 23.33
C ALA A 635 16.31 -4.76 22.67
N ASN A 636 16.92 -5.95 22.70
CA ASN A 636 16.31 -7.18 22.18
C ASN A 636 14.99 -7.51 22.91
N ALA A 637 13.96 -7.93 22.17
CA ALA A 637 12.57 -8.07 22.65
C ALA A 637 12.40 -9.00 23.87
N ASP A 638 13.20 -10.06 23.91
CA ASP A 638 13.25 -11.07 24.96
C ASP A 638 14.35 -10.81 26.01
N GLY A 639 15.18 -9.78 25.82
CA GLY A 639 16.36 -9.51 26.64
C GLY A 639 17.56 -10.42 26.35
N SER A 640 17.56 -11.16 25.23
CA SER A 640 18.71 -11.95 24.78
C SER A 640 19.95 -11.09 24.54
N LYS A 641 21.13 -11.75 24.53
CA LYS A 641 22.43 -11.11 24.25
C LYS A 641 22.86 -11.21 22.77
N HIS A 642 21.96 -11.65 21.88
CA HIS A 642 22.28 -11.80 20.46
C HIS A 642 22.53 -10.43 19.81
N GLY A 643 23.68 -10.26 19.18
CA GLY A 643 24.10 -8.98 18.59
C GLY A 643 24.62 -7.94 19.59
N VAL A 644 24.58 -8.20 20.90
CA VAL A 644 25.00 -7.23 21.94
C VAL A 644 26.53 -7.26 22.10
N PHE A 645 27.25 -6.78 21.08
CA PHE A 645 28.72 -6.78 21.04
C PHE A 645 29.30 -5.58 21.82
N THR A 646 29.09 -5.57 23.13
CA THR A 646 29.65 -4.56 24.02
C THR A 646 29.82 -5.11 25.43
N GLU A 647 30.85 -4.64 26.13
CA GLU A 647 31.07 -4.91 27.55
C GLU A 647 30.32 -3.91 28.46
N THR A 648 29.77 -2.83 27.90
CA THR A 648 28.95 -1.84 28.61
C THR A 648 27.49 -1.75 28.10
N PRO A 649 26.68 -2.83 28.16
CA PRO A 649 25.26 -2.77 27.77
C PRO A 649 24.49 -1.66 28.49
N GLY A 650 23.71 -0.90 27.73
CA GLY A 650 22.96 0.28 28.20
C GLY A 650 23.69 1.61 28.01
N GLN A 651 24.94 1.61 27.54
CA GLN A 651 25.67 2.79 27.08
C GLN A 651 25.54 2.94 25.55
N LEU A 652 25.33 4.16 25.06
CA LEU A 652 25.23 4.43 23.61
C LEU A 652 26.61 4.80 23.05
N ASN A 653 27.26 3.82 22.41
CA ASN A 653 28.57 3.95 21.77
C ASN A 653 28.64 3.05 20.52
N ASN A 654 29.69 3.20 19.70
CA ASN A 654 29.85 2.44 18.46
C ASN A 654 30.37 1.01 18.63
N ALA A 655 30.38 0.45 19.85
CA ALA A 655 31.01 -0.84 20.15
C ALA A 655 30.46 -2.01 19.33
N PHE A 656 29.18 -1.97 18.93
CA PHE A 656 28.60 -2.97 18.01
C PHE A 656 29.42 -3.10 16.73
N PHE A 657 29.74 -1.98 16.06
CA PHE A 657 30.47 -1.99 14.80
C PHE A 657 31.92 -2.37 14.99
N VAL A 658 32.59 -1.79 15.99
CA VAL A 658 34.00 -2.10 16.33
C VAL A 658 34.18 -3.60 16.56
N ASN A 659 33.30 -4.24 17.34
CA ASN A 659 33.39 -5.67 17.63
C ASN A 659 32.86 -6.58 16.49
N LEU A 660 32.03 -6.06 15.58
CA LEU A 660 31.56 -6.78 14.40
C LEU A 660 32.67 -6.94 13.35
N VAL A 661 33.45 -5.87 13.11
CA VAL A 661 34.56 -5.85 12.13
C VAL A 661 35.90 -6.31 12.73
N ASP A 662 35.97 -6.50 14.05
CA ASP A 662 37.15 -7.02 14.75
C ASP A 662 37.57 -8.41 14.24
N MET A 663 38.67 -8.43 13.50
CA MET A 663 39.26 -9.64 12.93
C MET A 663 39.87 -10.59 13.97
N SER A 664 40.00 -10.22 15.25
CA SER A 664 40.30 -11.19 16.32
C SER A 664 39.15 -12.19 16.52
N THR A 665 37.94 -11.85 16.07
CA THR A 665 36.75 -12.70 16.15
C THR A 665 36.59 -13.54 14.87
N GLN A 666 36.23 -14.82 15.03
CA GLN A 666 35.84 -15.74 13.97
C GLN A 666 34.39 -16.17 14.16
N TRP A 667 33.52 -15.79 13.23
CA TRP A 667 32.12 -16.18 13.21
C TRP A 667 31.92 -17.60 12.66
N LYS A 668 31.09 -18.40 13.34
CA LYS A 668 30.66 -19.75 12.94
C LYS A 668 29.16 -19.88 13.12
N LYS A 669 28.51 -20.76 12.33
CA LYS A 669 27.15 -21.20 12.64
C LYS A 669 27.18 -21.96 13.96
N SER A 670 26.28 -21.64 14.88
CA SER A 670 26.11 -22.39 16.13
C SER A 670 25.40 -23.73 15.87
N LYS A 671 25.23 -24.55 16.92
CA LYS A 671 24.37 -25.75 16.86
C LYS A 671 22.89 -25.42 16.72
N THR A 672 22.46 -24.21 17.08
CA THR A 672 21.08 -23.74 16.96
C THR A 672 20.88 -23.06 15.62
N GLN A 673 19.91 -23.54 14.84
CA GLN A 673 19.59 -22.96 13.54
C GLN A 673 19.22 -21.47 13.68
N GLY A 674 19.77 -20.62 12.81
CA GLY A 674 19.57 -19.17 12.86
C GLY A 674 20.45 -18.42 13.87
N LEU A 675 21.28 -19.11 14.65
CA LEU A 675 22.25 -18.49 15.56
C LEU A 675 23.70 -18.76 15.15
N TYR A 676 24.56 -17.79 15.46
CA TYR A 676 25.99 -17.78 15.17
C TYR A 676 26.78 -17.50 16.45
N GLU A 677 27.98 -18.07 16.53
CA GLU A 677 28.94 -17.88 17.63
C GLU A 677 30.18 -17.16 17.09
N GLY A 678 30.56 -16.07 17.76
CA GLY A 678 31.79 -15.33 17.49
C GLY A 678 32.87 -15.79 18.46
N HIS A 679 33.86 -16.53 17.96
CA HIS A 679 34.97 -17.06 18.78
C HIS A 679 36.19 -16.15 18.72
N ASP A 680 36.87 -15.95 19.84
CA ASP A 680 38.24 -15.47 19.86
C ASP A 680 39.14 -16.42 19.05
N ARG A 681 39.89 -15.91 18.06
CA ARG A 681 40.73 -16.74 17.18
C ARG A 681 41.89 -17.41 17.89
N THR A 682 42.42 -16.79 18.95
CA THR A 682 43.61 -17.27 19.66
C THR A 682 43.26 -18.38 20.66
N SER A 683 42.20 -18.20 21.45
CA SER A 683 41.78 -19.12 22.52
C SER A 683 40.62 -20.03 22.15
N GLY A 684 39.93 -19.77 21.03
CA GLY A 684 38.75 -20.51 20.59
C GLY A 684 37.48 -20.27 21.43
N LYS A 685 37.55 -19.44 22.49
CA LYS A 685 36.42 -19.16 23.39
C LYS A 685 35.35 -18.34 22.69
N VAL A 686 34.07 -18.64 22.95
CA VAL A 686 32.95 -17.82 22.48
C VAL A 686 33.00 -16.45 23.18
N LYS A 687 33.18 -15.37 22.41
CA LYS A 687 33.04 -13.97 22.85
C LYS A 687 31.57 -13.54 22.75
N TRP A 688 30.95 -13.81 21.60
CA TRP A 688 29.67 -13.22 21.20
C TRP A 688 28.69 -14.26 20.61
N THR A 689 27.40 -13.94 20.61
CA THR A 689 26.37 -14.68 19.86
C THR A 689 25.59 -13.71 18.98
N ALA A 690 25.12 -14.16 17.82
CA ALA A 690 24.54 -13.31 16.79
C ALA A 690 23.46 -14.02 15.97
N THR A 691 22.60 -13.26 15.30
CA THR A 691 21.64 -13.71 14.29
C THR A 691 22.06 -13.19 12.90
N PRO A 692 21.41 -13.62 11.79
CA PRO A 692 21.63 -13.04 10.47
C PRO A 692 21.40 -11.52 10.43
N VAL A 693 20.51 -10.98 11.27
CA VAL A 693 20.23 -9.54 11.37
C VAL A 693 21.46 -8.78 11.84
N ASP A 694 22.28 -9.39 12.69
CA ASP A 694 23.49 -8.78 13.24
C ASP A 694 24.66 -8.89 12.25
N LEU A 695 24.86 -10.09 11.69
CA LEU A 695 26.03 -10.39 10.85
C LEU A 695 25.90 -9.91 9.41
N VAL A 696 24.70 -9.55 8.93
CA VAL A 696 24.55 -9.02 7.57
C VAL A 696 25.27 -7.68 7.39
N PHE A 697 25.40 -6.88 8.46
CA PHE A 697 26.23 -5.67 8.49
C PHE A 697 27.74 -5.95 8.40
N GLY A 698 28.18 -7.19 8.63
CA GLY A 698 29.55 -7.64 8.38
C GLY A 698 29.74 -8.32 7.02
N SER A 699 28.66 -8.54 6.26
CA SER A 699 28.66 -9.47 5.11
C SER A 699 28.12 -8.89 3.80
N ASN A 700 27.07 -8.07 3.82
CA ASN A 700 26.62 -7.34 2.62
C ASN A 700 27.61 -6.19 2.36
N SER A 701 28.04 -6.01 1.11
CA SER A 701 29.10 -5.06 0.75
C SER A 701 28.79 -3.60 1.10
N GLU A 702 27.54 -3.17 0.93
CA GLU A 702 27.11 -1.79 1.22
C GLU A 702 26.92 -1.59 2.73
N LEU A 703 26.23 -2.51 3.41
CA LEU A 703 26.07 -2.45 4.87
C LEU A 703 27.41 -2.52 5.60
N ARG A 704 28.37 -3.29 5.08
CA ARG A 704 29.72 -3.40 5.66
C ARG A 704 30.53 -2.12 5.49
N ALA A 705 30.42 -1.40 4.37
CA ALA A 705 31.06 -0.11 4.21
C ALA A 705 30.56 0.93 5.25
N ILE A 706 29.25 0.91 5.55
CA ILE A 706 28.67 1.79 6.59
C ILE A 706 29.06 1.31 8.01
N ALA A 707 29.14 0.00 8.24
CA ALA A 707 29.63 -0.56 9.50
C ALA A 707 31.11 -0.23 9.75
N GLU A 708 31.96 -0.33 8.73
CA GLU A 708 33.37 0.08 8.74
C GLU A 708 33.48 1.59 9.03
N PHE A 709 32.64 2.42 8.40
CA PHE A 709 32.57 3.86 8.72
C PHE A 709 32.27 4.09 10.20
N TYR A 710 31.18 3.53 10.76
CA TYR A 710 30.84 3.71 12.17
C TYR A 710 31.81 3.03 13.15
N ALA A 711 32.62 2.07 12.72
CA ALA A 711 33.69 1.48 13.53
C ALA A 711 34.92 2.41 13.66
N SER A 712 35.07 3.42 12.80
CA SER A 712 36.21 4.34 12.79
C SER A 712 36.34 5.14 14.09
N ASP A 713 37.58 5.46 14.48
CA ASP A 713 37.89 6.14 15.75
C ASP A 713 37.33 7.57 15.83
N ASP A 714 37.17 8.25 14.69
CA ASP A 714 36.62 9.60 14.52
C ASP A 714 35.09 9.62 14.34
N ALA A 715 34.49 8.50 13.90
CA ALA A 715 33.04 8.37 13.71
C ALA A 715 32.23 8.24 15.02
N LYS A 716 32.88 8.15 16.18
CA LYS A 716 32.26 7.90 17.50
C LYS A 716 31.12 8.86 17.85
N GLN A 717 31.35 10.17 17.78
CA GLN A 717 30.31 11.18 18.03
C GLN A 717 29.23 11.15 16.94
N LYS A 718 29.65 11.06 15.66
CA LYS A 718 28.74 11.02 14.51
C LYS A 718 27.78 9.83 14.57
N PHE A 719 28.22 8.64 15.00
CA PHE A 719 27.34 7.50 15.24
C PHE A 719 26.23 7.82 16.24
N VAL A 720 26.56 8.49 17.36
CA VAL A 720 25.59 8.84 18.40
C VAL A 720 24.59 9.87 17.87
N ASP A 721 25.06 10.87 17.12
CA ASP A 721 24.20 11.90 16.51
C ASP A 721 23.28 11.29 15.43
N ASP A 722 23.82 10.47 14.53
CA ASP A 722 23.04 9.77 13.49
C ASP A 722 22.00 8.82 14.10
N PHE A 723 22.34 8.10 15.19
CA PHE A 723 21.39 7.28 15.93
C PHE A 723 20.27 8.13 16.55
N VAL A 724 20.59 9.28 17.14
CA VAL A 724 19.59 10.19 17.72
C VAL A 724 18.67 10.77 16.63
N LEU A 725 19.21 11.11 15.46
CA LEU A 725 18.43 11.58 14.31
C LEU A 725 17.46 10.50 13.82
N ALA A 726 17.97 9.29 13.53
CA ALA A 726 17.15 8.17 13.05
C ALA A 726 16.11 7.72 14.10
N TRP A 727 16.46 7.70 15.39
CA TRP A 727 15.51 7.46 16.48
C TRP A 727 14.41 8.53 16.49
N THR A 728 14.78 9.80 16.36
CA THR A 728 13.83 10.91 16.34
C THR A 728 12.85 10.78 15.17
N LYS A 729 13.34 10.46 13.97
CA LYS A 729 12.51 10.20 12.77
C LYS A 729 11.43 9.15 13.06
N VAL A 730 11.81 7.99 13.62
CA VAL A 730 10.84 6.94 13.98
C VAL A 730 9.86 7.41 15.07
N MET A 731 10.33 8.14 16.10
CA MET A 731 9.46 8.66 17.16
C MET A 731 8.50 9.78 16.71
N THR A 732 8.74 10.43 15.56
CA THR A 732 7.91 11.50 15.00
C THR A 732 7.29 11.15 13.65
N ALA A 733 7.37 9.89 13.22
CA ALA A 733 6.83 9.43 11.94
C ALA A 733 5.34 9.78 11.79
N ASP A 734 4.55 9.49 12.82
CA ASP A 734 3.10 9.71 12.93
C ASP A 734 2.69 11.14 13.36
N ARG A 735 3.64 12.06 13.53
CA ARG A 735 3.39 13.42 14.05
C ARG A 735 3.01 14.42 12.96
N PHE A 736 2.00 14.06 12.18
CA PHE A 736 1.41 14.90 11.12
C PHE A 736 0.73 16.17 11.67
N ASP A 737 0.44 16.22 12.97
CA ASP A 737 -0.15 17.36 13.68
C ASP A 737 0.81 18.55 13.88
N VAL A 738 2.11 18.36 13.60
CA VAL A 738 3.18 19.36 13.80
C VAL A 738 4.17 19.42 12.62
N LYS A 739 3.79 18.89 11.45
CA LYS A 739 4.57 18.88 10.20
C LYS A 739 3.95 19.82 9.17
#